data_AF-A0A927FCQ7-F1
#
_entry.id   AF-A0A927FCQ7-F1
#
_cell.length_a   1.000
_cell.length_b   1.000
_cell.length_c   1.000
_cell.angle_alpha   90.00
_cell.angle_beta   90.00
_cell.angle_gamma   90.00
#
_symmetry.space_group_name_H-M   'P 1'
#
loop_
_entity.id
_entity.type
_entity.pdbx_description
1 polymer ?
#
loop_
_entity_poly.entity_id
_entity_poly.type
_entity_poly.pdbx_seq_one_letter_code
_entity_poly.pdbx_strand_id
1 'polypeptide(L)'
;MINELNELNAMKKNPIPESTSLDIAAISDLLNQHAGQIRVLSLDCFDTLLWRTVSEPVEVFKDLQNQPLYIEYGICSESRRMAERRVRQLRAGLYGEHEVTIEEVYEHMLPDASKELVEQFVRAEVETEKKYLFAYSPMFDLLSKAKKMGMKTVLVSDMYIHGHQLKELVESCAKKAGVPVHIDHYFTSADHRTTKGRDLFHIVAKQLGEPQEAFLHIGDNPHADLEGARRAGVKGYHFNRFTPLLEDCMRKNATMQRLLSNDHGESLPMASNWHATWSRLPRTNNTMEMVGWYYLGPVMVQYLQWLMSEIQALKAQGHSPRIVFMMRDGYLPFKAYQSLQAQGLVPFDAPVHAMDVSRFATLALNFNDEHAIQTYLISQKDKMYRAEMVRQLMGVHDIDAVQVNIKTDDALPWTEFMQSVLQPENIQSIIDASRKHRANFIRYIHKQIRPKTGETLVLADLGYTGTIQEQIKGILAEEFGLKLEGRYLILREASSRQTSKKGLIDYRSMNRNSLNLLLSQIQTLEQLTVNDNGSLIQYTEVGRTVYEKSPLSDQQRLVKQNVQTAALDFIQTQSKNILQFIKNHPFSHMEAAGLIGRFTLQPTVSEIELYQLFSHDINNGTRRLRWISNPVMSRQMLIRGGNMTYDSEYHKMLSNDLNAFGPELTNFNFLKSRLGVKFTLMDHKVVGGDVPCVLLQGENFHQTKMPCFSSHEGFKVGILRAIKTCSAVGLSFGLKHEWLQIHSIALVDWAQFASNPGWQSQVDLIPKSHAEGGQSLGQGLVHFENSDGYLHIDLKDCSMTTRGDIVLIIVFRDIAARTASSTQTEAGILAIQQVEEPKVISHVD
;
A
#
# COMPACT_ATOMS: atom_id res chain seq x y z
N MET A 1 -8.02 -33.79 -23.64
CA MET A 1 -9.45 -33.56 -23.95
C MET A 1 -10.36 -34.78 -23.78
N ILE A 2 -10.30 -35.85 -24.60
CA ILE A 2 -11.25 -36.99 -24.46
C ILE A 2 -10.99 -37.84 -23.20
N ASN A 3 -9.73 -37.98 -22.77
CA ASN A 3 -9.40 -38.67 -21.50
C ASN A 3 -9.79 -37.86 -20.25
N GLU A 4 -9.68 -36.53 -20.29
CA GLU A 4 -10.13 -35.64 -19.20
C GLU A 4 -11.67 -35.63 -19.05
N LEU A 5 -12.40 -35.79 -20.15
CA LEU A 5 -13.87 -35.92 -20.14
C LEU A 5 -14.35 -37.26 -19.57
N ASN A 6 -13.54 -38.32 -19.66
CA ASN A 6 -13.87 -39.62 -19.10
C ASN A 6 -13.59 -39.69 -17.58
N GLU A 7 -12.56 -39.00 -17.09
CA GLU A 7 -12.34 -38.82 -15.64
C GLU A 7 -13.46 -37.99 -14.98
N LEU A 8 -13.95 -36.95 -15.66
CA LEU A 8 -15.09 -36.14 -15.21
C LEU A 8 -16.42 -36.92 -15.13
N ASN A 9 -16.61 -37.95 -15.96
CA ASN A 9 -17.80 -38.79 -15.93
C ASN A 9 -17.69 -39.97 -14.94
N ALA A 10 -16.48 -40.43 -14.60
CA ALA A 10 -16.25 -41.41 -13.54
C ALA A 10 -16.54 -40.86 -12.13
N MET A 11 -16.44 -39.53 -11.94
CA MET A 11 -16.77 -38.86 -10.67
C MET A 11 -18.27 -38.78 -10.35
N LYS A 12 -19.17 -39.13 -11.28
CA LYS A 12 -20.64 -39.02 -11.09
C LYS A 12 -21.33 -40.24 -10.48
N LYS A 13 -20.59 -41.25 -10.01
CA LYS A 13 -21.15 -42.48 -9.38
C LYS A 13 -20.67 -42.77 -7.95
N ASN A 14 -20.06 -41.80 -7.28
CA ASN A 14 -19.83 -41.85 -5.83
C ASN A 14 -20.70 -40.78 -5.16
N PRO A 15 -21.20 -41.00 -3.93
CA PRO A 15 -21.83 -39.93 -3.17
C PRO A 15 -20.84 -38.76 -3.10
N ILE A 16 -21.34 -37.55 -3.35
CA ILE A 16 -20.57 -36.30 -3.33
C ILE A 16 -19.67 -36.34 -2.09
N PRO A 17 -18.32 -36.26 -2.22
CA PRO A 17 -17.47 -36.28 -1.04
C PRO A 17 -17.84 -35.06 -0.20
N GLU A 18 -18.22 -35.28 1.07
CA GLU A 18 -18.41 -34.19 2.03
C GLU A 18 -17.18 -33.28 1.97
N SER A 19 -17.37 -31.97 1.72
CA SER A 19 -16.26 -31.03 1.72
C SER A 19 -15.59 -31.06 3.08
N THR A 20 -14.35 -31.53 3.13
CA THR A 20 -13.60 -31.73 4.39
C THR A 20 -12.90 -30.45 4.84
N SER A 21 -12.96 -29.42 3.99
CA SER A 21 -12.55 -28.05 4.24
C SER A 21 -13.80 -27.19 4.30
N LEU A 22 -13.99 -26.48 5.39
CA LEU A 22 -15.21 -25.72 5.69
C LEU A 22 -14.87 -24.26 5.92
N ASP A 23 -15.70 -23.36 5.39
CA ASP A 23 -15.75 -21.98 5.85
C ASP A 23 -16.74 -21.85 7.03
N ILE A 24 -16.89 -20.63 7.56
CA ILE A 24 -17.75 -20.42 8.72
C ILE A 24 -19.23 -20.68 8.43
N ALA A 25 -19.69 -20.46 7.20
CA ALA A 25 -21.08 -20.70 6.83
C ALA A 25 -21.40 -22.20 6.89
N ALA A 26 -20.50 -23.03 6.35
CA ALA A 26 -20.64 -24.48 6.38
C ALA A 26 -20.55 -25.09 7.79
N ILE A 27 -19.75 -24.49 8.69
CA ILE A 27 -19.60 -24.96 10.09
C ILE A 27 -20.92 -24.86 10.87
N SER A 28 -21.73 -23.83 10.61
CA SER A 28 -22.95 -23.58 11.40
C SER A 28 -23.99 -24.72 11.32
N ASP A 29 -24.05 -25.41 10.19
CA ASP A 29 -24.96 -26.54 9.94
C ASP A 29 -24.33 -27.91 10.18
N LEU A 30 -23.01 -27.98 10.38
CA LEU A 30 -22.27 -29.22 10.49
C LEU A 30 -22.78 -30.14 11.61
N LEU A 31 -23.08 -29.57 12.79
CA LEU A 31 -23.62 -30.36 13.91
C LEU A 31 -24.99 -30.99 13.59
N ASN A 32 -25.80 -30.34 12.76
CA ASN A 32 -27.10 -30.87 12.37
C ASN A 32 -26.94 -32.04 11.39
N GLN A 33 -25.96 -31.96 10.48
CA GLN A 33 -25.66 -33.01 9.50
C GLN A 33 -25.21 -34.32 10.19
N HIS A 34 -24.51 -34.21 11.32
CA HIS A 34 -24.02 -35.34 12.11
C HIS A 34 -24.87 -35.65 13.35
N ALA A 35 -26.07 -35.08 13.44
CA ALA A 35 -26.95 -35.26 14.59
C ALA A 35 -27.26 -36.75 14.83
N GLY A 36 -27.13 -37.19 16.08
CA GLY A 36 -27.34 -38.59 16.48
C GLY A 36 -26.16 -39.53 16.19
N GLN A 37 -25.15 -39.11 15.43
CA GLN A 37 -23.94 -39.90 15.16
C GLN A 37 -22.77 -39.50 16.05
N ILE A 38 -22.73 -38.24 16.50
CA ILE A 38 -21.64 -37.68 17.30
C ILE A 38 -22.14 -37.38 18.72
N ARG A 39 -21.28 -37.61 19.72
CA ARG A 39 -21.53 -37.32 21.14
C ARG A 39 -20.54 -36.31 21.72
N VAL A 40 -19.40 -36.11 21.06
CA VAL A 40 -18.36 -35.19 21.48
C VAL A 40 -18.03 -34.21 20.35
N LEU A 41 -18.18 -32.92 20.63
CA LEU A 41 -17.60 -31.86 19.82
C LEU A 41 -16.23 -31.52 20.43
N SER A 42 -15.18 -31.72 19.64
CA SER A 42 -13.83 -31.24 19.97
C SER A 42 -13.43 -30.10 19.05
N LEU A 43 -12.84 -29.05 19.59
CA LEU A 43 -12.31 -27.94 18.80
C LEU A 43 -10.81 -27.76 19.09
N ASP A 44 -10.08 -27.31 18.09
CA ASP A 44 -8.80 -26.66 18.34
C ASP A 44 -9.00 -25.31 19.06
N CYS A 45 -7.95 -24.84 19.74
CA CYS A 45 -7.99 -23.57 20.45
C CYS A 45 -7.56 -22.38 19.59
N PHE A 46 -6.33 -22.35 19.08
CA PHE A 46 -5.74 -21.14 18.51
C PHE A 46 -6.07 -21.02 17.03
N ASP A 47 -6.36 -19.81 16.55
CA ASP A 47 -6.84 -19.57 15.18
C ASP A 47 -8.16 -20.30 14.84
N THR A 48 -8.75 -21.01 15.80
CA THR A 48 -10.06 -21.66 15.72
C THR A 48 -11.02 -20.99 16.70
N LEU A 49 -10.87 -21.24 18.01
CA LEU A 49 -11.70 -20.66 19.07
C LEU A 49 -11.21 -19.28 19.53
N LEU A 50 -9.90 -19.16 19.78
CA LEU A 50 -9.22 -17.95 20.21
C LEU A 50 -8.30 -17.46 19.11
N TRP A 51 -8.36 -16.17 18.84
CA TRP A 51 -7.60 -15.53 17.77
C TRP A 51 -6.69 -14.46 18.36
N ARG A 52 -5.57 -14.19 17.71
CA ARG A 52 -4.59 -13.19 18.16
C ARG A 52 -4.68 -11.92 17.34
N THR A 53 -4.59 -10.75 17.94
CA THR A 53 -4.51 -9.46 17.23
C THR A 53 -3.15 -9.19 16.57
N VAL A 54 -2.35 -10.22 16.34
CA VAL A 54 -1.04 -10.13 15.70
C VAL A 54 -0.97 -11.00 14.46
N SER A 55 -0.09 -10.65 13.53
CA SER A 55 -0.01 -11.34 12.24
C SER A 55 0.43 -12.80 12.37
N GLU A 56 1.27 -13.11 13.35
CA GLU A 56 1.76 -14.47 13.64
C GLU A 56 1.94 -14.67 15.15
N PRO A 57 1.86 -15.90 15.69
CA PRO A 57 2.04 -16.16 17.12
C PRO A 57 3.38 -15.66 17.68
N VAL A 58 4.45 -15.72 16.88
CA VAL A 58 5.80 -15.23 17.27
C VAL A 58 5.83 -13.75 17.64
N GLU A 59 4.88 -12.96 17.15
CA GLU A 59 4.81 -11.54 17.42
C GLU A 59 4.48 -11.24 18.89
N VAL A 60 3.80 -12.14 19.59
CA VAL A 60 3.54 -12.04 21.04
C VAL A 60 4.86 -11.99 21.81
N PHE A 61 5.85 -12.79 21.41
CA PHE A 61 7.17 -12.81 22.05
C PHE A 61 7.95 -11.51 21.88
N LYS A 62 7.65 -10.71 20.86
CA LYS A 62 8.27 -9.39 20.69
C LYS A 62 7.73 -8.35 21.67
N ASP A 63 6.48 -8.48 22.11
CA ASP A 63 5.99 -7.68 23.24
C ASP A 63 6.61 -8.18 24.54
N LEU A 64 6.66 -9.51 24.70
CA LEU A 64 7.18 -10.18 25.88
C LEU A 64 8.63 -9.78 26.20
N GLN A 65 9.51 -9.74 25.20
CA GLN A 65 10.92 -9.36 25.39
C GLN A 65 11.10 -7.92 25.91
N ASN A 66 10.11 -7.04 25.75
CA ASN A 66 10.18 -5.66 26.23
C ASN A 66 9.72 -5.53 27.69
N GLN A 67 9.27 -6.60 28.33
CA GLN A 67 8.94 -6.56 29.74
C GLN A 67 10.22 -6.42 30.59
N PRO A 68 10.17 -5.70 31.73
CA PRO A 68 11.34 -5.53 32.60
C PRO A 68 12.05 -6.84 32.97
N LEU A 69 11.29 -7.89 33.25
CA LEU A 69 11.81 -9.22 33.58
C LEU A 69 12.63 -9.83 32.42
N TYR A 70 12.20 -9.67 31.17
CA TYR A 70 12.91 -10.23 30.02
C TYR A 70 14.16 -9.41 29.68
N ILE A 71 14.07 -8.08 29.82
CA ILE A 71 15.21 -7.17 29.64
C ILE A 71 16.29 -7.46 30.68
N GLU A 72 15.93 -7.64 31.94
CA GLU A 72 16.85 -7.93 33.04
C GLU A 72 17.69 -9.19 32.80
N TYR A 73 17.07 -10.23 32.23
CA TYR A 73 17.72 -11.51 31.95
C TYR A 73 18.24 -11.63 30.51
N GLY A 74 18.14 -10.57 29.70
CA GLY A 74 18.61 -10.56 28.31
C GLY A 74 17.88 -11.55 27.39
N ILE A 75 16.62 -11.87 27.69
CA ILE A 75 15.83 -12.82 26.91
C ILE A 75 15.07 -12.08 25.80
N CYS A 76 15.39 -12.41 24.55
CA CYS A 76 14.66 -11.93 23.38
C CYS A 76 13.76 -13.01 22.76
N SER A 77 12.85 -12.60 21.88
CA SER A 77 11.94 -13.47 21.14
C SER A 77 12.66 -14.66 20.48
N GLU A 78 13.80 -14.41 19.84
CA GLU A 78 14.56 -15.47 19.17
C GLU A 78 15.16 -16.48 20.15
N SER A 79 15.78 -16.01 21.24
CA SER A 79 16.35 -16.90 22.26
C SER A 79 15.29 -17.81 22.89
N ARG A 80 14.08 -17.30 23.12
CA ARG A 80 12.94 -18.07 23.65
C ARG A 80 12.44 -19.13 22.68
N ARG A 81 12.40 -18.86 21.39
CA ARG A 81 12.01 -19.83 20.36
C ARG A 81 13.08 -20.92 20.16
N MET A 82 14.35 -20.50 20.17
CA MET A 82 15.47 -21.42 20.08
C MET A 82 15.48 -22.40 21.25
N ALA A 83 15.18 -21.94 22.46
CA ALA A 83 15.07 -22.79 23.63
C ALA A 83 13.98 -23.86 23.48
N GLU A 84 12.77 -23.48 23.10
CA GLU A 84 11.68 -24.43 22.83
C GLU A 84 12.07 -25.48 21.79
N ARG A 85 12.68 -25.05 20.68
CA ARG A 85 13.15 -25.97 19.64
C ARG A 85 14.20 -26.95 20.18
N ARG A 86 15.15 -26.48 21.00
CA ARG A 86 16.19 -27.31 21.61
C ARG A 86 15.59 -28.31 22.59
N VAL A 87 14.68 -27.88 23.47
CA VAL A 87 14.02 -28.77 24.43
C VAL A 87 13.20 -29.84 23.70
N ARG A 88 12.45 -29.46 22.66
CA ARG A 88 11.70 -30.44 21.82
C ARG A 88 12.63 -31.46 21.17
N GLN A 89 13.79 -31.03 20.65
CA GLN A 89 14.78 -31.93 20.07
C GLN A 89 15.39 -32.89 21.10
N LEU A 90 15.72 -32.38 22.29
CA LEU A 90 16.25 -33.19 23.39
C LEU A 90 15.22 -34.23 23.87
N ARG A 91 13.97 -33.82 24.07
CA ARG A 91 12.86 -34.70 24.47
C ARG A 91 12.60 -35.81 23.43
N ALA A 92 12.59 -35.45 22.16
CA ALA A 92 12.41 -36.41 21.08
C ALA A 92 13.57 -37.42 21.01
N GLY A 93 14.81 -36.97 21.18
CA GLY A 93 16.00 -37.83 21.12
C GLY A 93 16.16 -38.75 22.33
N LEU A 94 15.83 -38.27 23.53
CA LEU A 94 16.05 -39.01 24.78
C LEU A 94 14.87 -39.90 25.18
N TYR A 95 13.64 -39.46 24.91
CA TYR A 95 12.43 -40.09 25.43
C TYR A 95 11.41 -40.46 24.35
N GLY A 96 11.64 -40.08 23.09
CA GLY A 96 10.64 -40.23 22.03
C GLY A 96 9.41 -39.33 22.21
N GLU A 97 9.49 -38.34 23.11
CA GLU A 97 8.44 -37.37 23.40
C GLU A 97 8.50 -36.23 22.36
N HIS A 98 7.34 -35.81 21.84
CA HIS A 98 7.29 -34.83 20.75
C HIS A 98 6.76 -33.46 21.19
N GLU A 99 6.57 -33.27 22.49
CA GLU A 99 6.08 -32.02 23.06
C GLU A 99 6.79 -31.67 24.38
N VAL A 100 6.82 -30.38 24.69
CA VAL A 100 7.46 -29.78 25.87
C VAL A 100 6.45 -28.95 26.67
N THR A 101 6.77 -28.66 27.92
CA THR A 101 6.01 -27.68 28.72
C THR A 101 6.72 -26.32 28.74
N ILE A 102 5.98 -25.25 29.03
CA ILE A 102 6.48 -23.88 29.11
C ILE A 102 7.57 -23.75 30.19
N GLU A 103 7.40 -24.45 31.31
CA GLU A 103 8.36 -24.52 32.41
C GLU A 103 9.69 -25.08 31.92
N GLU A 104 9.68 -26.19 31.17
CA GLU A 104 10.91 -26.82 30.65
C GLU A 104 11.66 -25.90 29.69
N VAL A 105 10.93 -25.06 28.95
CA VAL A 105 11.58 -24.07 28.08
C VAL A 105 12.33 -23.05 28.94
N TYR A 106 11.70 -22.51 29.98
CA TYR A 106 12.36 -21.52 30.86
C TYR A 106 13.44 -22.13 31.75
N GLU A 107 13.26 -23.35 32.24
CA GLU A 107 14.29 -24.12 32.96
C GLU A 107 15.52 -24.35 32.07
N HIS A 108 15.32 -24.62 30.77
CA HIS A 108 16.44 -24.74 29.83
C HIS A 108 17.14 -23.40 29.55
N MET A 109 16.40 -22.30 29.51
CA MET A 109 16.97 -20.96 29.31
C MET A 109 17.71 -20.44 30.54
N LEU A 110 17.23 -20.84 31.73
CA LEU A 110 17.66 -20.36 33.03
C LEU A 110 17.99 -21.55 33.93
N PRO A 111 19.08 -22.30 33.66
CA PRO A 111 19.39 -23.55 34.35
C PRO A 111 19.62 -23.38 35.86
N ASP A 112 20.05 -22.20 36.30
CA ASP A 112 20.31 -21.87 37.69
C ASP A 112 19.15 -21.10 38.37
N ALA A 113 18.02 -20.91 37.68
CA ALA A 113 16.87 -20.19 38.23
C ALA A 113 16.13 -21.01 39.29
N SER A 114 15.59 -20.30 40.29
CA SER A 114 14.64 -20.91 41.22
C SER A 114 13.30 -21.20 40.52
N LYS A 115 12.51 -22.12 41.08
CA LYS A 115 11.17 -22.43 40.56
C LYS A 115 10.26 -21.20 40.54
N GLU A 116 10.36 -20.35 41.55
CA GLU A 116 9.60 -19.11 41.66
C GLU A 116 9.95 -18.12 40.54
N LEU A 117 11.21 -18.10 40.10
CA LEU A 117 11.63 -17.27 38.97
C LEU A 117 11.09 -17.84 37.64
N VAL A 118 11.17 -19.15 37.43
CA VAL A 118 10.56 -19.82 36.26
C VAL A 118 9.06 -19.54 36.20
N GLU A 119 8.35 -19.66 37.32
CA GLU A 119 6.91 -19.33 37.41
C GLU A 119 6.61 -17.86 37.05
N GLN A 120 7.50 -16.92 37.37
CA GLN A 120 7.34 -15.52 36.96
C GLN A 120 7.44 -15.37 35.43
N PHE A 121 8.39 -16.05 34.78
CA PHE A 121 8.51 -16.06 33.33
C PHE A 121 7.30 -16.69 32.64
N VAL A 122 6.85 -17.84 33.14
CA VAL A 122 5.64 -18.54 32.66
C VAL A 122 4.42 -17.63 32.78
N ARG A 123 4.22 -17.00 33.94
CA ARG A 123 3.10 -16.08 34.16
C ARG A 123 3.19 -14.87 33.22
N ALA A 124 4.36 -14.30 33.06
CA ALA A 124 4.57 -13.16 32.15
C ALA A 124 4.22 -13.51 30.69
N GLU A 125 4.59 -14.70 30.22
CA GLU A 125 4.23 -15.18 28.88
C GLU A 125 2.72 -15.40 28.74
N VAL A 126 2.08 -16.08 29.70
CA VAL A 126 0.62 -16.31 29.71
C VAL A 126 -0.16 -15.00 29.76
N GLU A 127 0.24 -14.02 30.57
CA GLU A 127 -0.38 -12.70 30.62
C GLU A 127 -0.20 -11.93 29.31
N THR A 128 0.94 -12.08 28.65
CA THR A 128 1.18 -11.47 27.34
C THR A 128 0.28 -12.09 26.28
N GLU A 129 0.11 -13.42 26.27
CA GLU A 129 -0.87 -14.08 25.40
C GLU A 129 -2.29 -13.55 25.64
N LYS A 130 -2.72 -13.39 26.91
CA LYS A 130 -4.06 -12.81 27.24
C LYS A 130 -4.27 -11.41 26.68
N LYS A 131 -3.20 -10.62 26.49
CA LYS A 131 -3.28 -9.26 25.91
C LYS A 131 -3.65 -9.29 24.43
N TYR A 132 -3.18 -10.29 23.69
CA TYR A 132 -3.40 -10.39 22.24
C TYR A 132 -4.59 -11.29 21.86
N LEU A 133 -5.00 -12.20 22.75
CA LEU A 133 -6.07 -13.15 22.48
C LEU A 133 -7.48 -12.55 22.63
N PHE A 134 -8.37 -12.95 21.73
CA PHE A 134 -9.80 -12.66 21.80
C PHE A 134 -10.65 -13.85 21.37
N ALA A 135 -11.90 -13.87 21.85
CA ALA A 135 -12.85 -14.93 21.58
C ALA A 135 -13.48 -14.78 20.19
N TYR A 136 -13.39 -15.82 19.35
CA TYR A 136 -14.05 -15.87 18.06
C TYR A 136 -15.50 -16.36 18.22
N SER A 137 -16.43 -15.42 18.36
CA SER A 137 -17.83 -15.69 18.75
C SER A 137 -18.51 -16.84 17.98
N PRO A 138 -18.36 -17.00 16.65
CA PRO A 138 -18.98 -18.11 15.93
C PRO A 138 -18.65 -19.51 16.48
N MET A 139 -17.43 -19.73 16.99
CA MET A 139 -17.05 -21.02 17.58
C MET A 139 -17.62 -21.20 18.99
N PHE A 140 -17.79 -20.11 19.75
CA PHE A 140 -18.51 -20.15 21.03
C PHE A 140 -20.00 -20.43 20.83
N ASP A 141 -20.61 -19.92 19.76
CA ASP A 141 -21.99 -20.23 19.38
C ASP A 141 -22.14 -21.72 19.00
N LEU A 142 -21.14 -22.27 18.31
CA LEU A 142 -21.08 -23.71 17.99
C LEU A 142 -21.01 -24.58 19.25
N LEU A 143 -20.15 -24.23 20.21
CA LEU A 143 -20.07 -24.90 21.52
C LEU A 143 -21.41 -24.83 22.27
N SER A 144 -22.04 -23.66 22.26
CA SER A 144 -23.37 -23.45 22.86
C SER A 144 -24.43 -24.35 22.22
N LYS A 145 -24.41 -24.48 20.89
CA LYS A 145 -25.32 -25.37 20.13
C LYS A 145 -25.07 -26.84 20.46
N ALA A 146 -23.81 -27.28 20.45
CA ALA A 146 -23.44 -28.65 20.82
C ALA A 146 -23.92 -29.01 22.23
N LYS A 147 -23.74 -28.09 23.19
CA LYS A 147 -24.20 -28.29 24.58
C LYS A 147 -25.71 -28.44 24.67
N LYS A 148 -26.48 -27.63 23.93
CA LYS A 148 -27.96 -27.76 23.83
C LYS A 148 -28.40 -29.07 23.20
N MET A 149 -27.57 -29.66 22.32
CA MET A 149 -27.80 -30.98 21.72
C MET A 149 -27.36 -32.14 22.64
N GLY A 150 -26.91 -31.86 23.87
CA GLY A 150 -26.48 -32.89 24.83
C GLY A 150 -25.09 -33.47 24.59
N MET A 151 -24.29 -32.83 23.74
CA MET A 151 -22.92 -33.27 23.45
C MET A 151 -21.94 -32.84 24.54
N LYS A 152 -20.88 -33.64 24.74
CA LYS A 152 -19.68 -33.21 25.48
C LYS A 152 -18.88 -32.24 24.59
N THR A 153 -18.32 -31.21 25.21
CA THR A 153 -17.58 -30.14 24.53
C THR A 153 -16.14 -30.10 25.04
N VAL A 154 -15.17 -30.18 24.13
CA VAL A 154 -13.77 -30.44 24.49
C VAL A 154 -12.84 -29.55 23.68
N LEU A 155 -11.77 -29.04 24.29
CA LEU A 155 -10.65 -28.45 23.56
C LEU A 155 -9.47 -29.40 23.48
N VAL A 156 -8.89 -29.50 22.29
CA VAL A 156 -7.69 -30.30 22.01
C VAL A 156 -6.69 -29.42 21.27
N SER A 157 -5.63 -29.00 21.95
CA SER A 157 -4.67 -28.02 21.43
C SER A 157 -3.25 -28.57 21.44
N ASP A 158 -2.52 -28.40 20.33
CA ASP A 158 -1.08 -28.67 20.28
C ASP A 158 -0.35 -27.41 20.76
N MET A 159 -0.02 -27.36 22.05
CA MET A 159 0.58 -26.21 22.73
C MET A 159 1.44 -26.65 23.91
N TYR A 160 2.46 -25.84 24.19
CA TYR A 160 3.42 -26.06 25.27
C TYR A 160 2.91 -25.57 26.65
N ILE A 161 1.67 -25.09 26.75
CA ILE A 161 1.05 -24.70 28.02
C ILE A 161 0.12 -25.80 28.54
N HIS A 162 -0.09 -25.84 29.85
CA HIS A 162 -0.96 -26.81 30.50
C HIS A 162 -2.45 -26.51 30.30
N GLY A 163 -3.32 -27.52 30.44
CA GLY A 163 -4.77 -27.38 30.27
C GLY A 163 -5.43 -26.37 31.22
N HIS A 164 -4.87 -26.18 32.43
CA HIS A 164 -5.37 -25.16 33.37
C HIS A 164 -5.04 -23.73 32.92
N GLN A 165 -3.87 -23.51 32.32
CA GLN A 165 -3.49 -22.22 31.71
C GLN A 165 -4.35 -21.96 30.46
N LEU A 166 -4.56 -22.98 29.62
CA LEU A 166 -5.43 -22.88 28.45
C LEU A 166 -6.87 -22.49 28.85
N LYS A 167 -7.41 -23.12 29.90
CA LYS A 167 -8.71 -22.77 30.47
C LYS A 167 -8.75 -21.30 30.90
N GLU A 168 -7.72 -20.83 31.58
CA GLU A 168 -7.62 -19.44 32.02
C GLU A 168 -7.62 -18.45 30.84
N LEU A 169 -6.90 -18.76 29.75
CA LEU A 169 -6.92 -17.97 28.52
C LEU A 169 -8.33 -17.87 27.93
N VAL A 170 -9.01 -19.01 27.79
CA VAL A 170 -10.36 -19.10 27.22
C VAL A 170 -11.37 -18.32 28.07
N GLU A 171 -11.37 -18.51 29.39
CA GLU A 171 -12.28 -17.82 30.30
C GLU A 171 -12.06 -16.30 30.30
N SER A 172 -10.79 -15.86 30.25
CA SER A 172 -10.44 -14.44 30.15
C SER A 172 -10.98 -13.83 28.86
N CYS A 173 -10.72 -14.46 27.71
CA CYS A 173 -11.20 -13.98 26.41
C CYS A 173 -12.73 -14.00 26.29
N ALA A 174 -13.37 -15.06 26.78
CA ALA A 174 -14.83 -15.18 26.78
C ALA A 174 -15.49 -14.10 27.64
N LYS A 175 -14.95 -13.83 28.83
CA LYS A 175 -15.39 -12.74 29.71
C LYS A 175 -15.25 -11.38 29.05
N LYS A 176 -14.12 -11.10 28.39
CA LYS A 176 -13.90 -9.85 27.64
C LYS A 176 -14.92 -9.66 26.51
N ALA A 177 -15.30 -10.74 25.83
CA ALA A 177 -16.26 -10.73 24.73
C ALA A 177 -17.73 -10.84 25.16
N GLY A 178 -18.02 -11.14 26.43
CA GLY A 178 -19.38 -11.35 26.93
C GLY A 178 -20.06 -12.61 26.39
N VAL A 179 -19.28 -13.65 26.07
CA VAL A 179 -19.79 -14.94 25.57
C VAL A 179 -19.70 -16.02 26.65
N PRO A 180 -20.66 -16.96 26.73
CA PRO A 180 -20.62 -18.03 27.70
C PRO A 180 -19.56 -19.08 27.34
N VAL A 181 -18.95 -19.69 28.36
CA VAL A 181 -18.00 -20.80 28.19
C VAL A 181 -18.74 -22.12 28.39
N HIS A 182 -18.88 -22.89 27.32
CA HIS A 182 -19.47 -24.23 27.33
C HIS A 182 -18.42 -25.25 26.88
N ILE A 183 -17.43 -25.48 27.74
CA ILE A 183 -16.35 -26.44 27.52
C ILE A 183 -16.24 -27.30 28.78
N ASP A 184 -16.31 -28.62 28.61
CA ASP A 184 -16.25 -29.61 29.69
C ASP A 184 -14.81 -30.00 30.04
N HIS A 185 -13.93 -30.13 29.04
CA HIS A 185 -12.55 -30.60 29.21
C HIS A 185 -11.55 -29.86 28.32
N TYR A 186 -10.32 -29.71 28.81
CA TYR A 186 -9.20 -29.05 28.15
C TYR A 186 -8.03 -30.03 28.07
N PHE A 187 -7.62 -30.40 26.85
CA PHE A 187 -6.48 -31.28 26.60
C PHE A 187 -5.42 -30.55 25.80
N THR A 188 -4.18 -30.64 26.27
CA THR A 188 -3.02 -30.02 25.63
C THR A 188 -2.00 -31.09 25.27
N SER A 189 -1.23 -30.87 24.20
CA SER A 189 -0.12 -31.75 23.86
C SER A 189 0.95 -31.77 24.96
N ALA A 190 1.17 -30.65 25.67
CA ALA A 190 2.13 -30.56 26.78
C ALA A 190 1.81 -31.55 27.91
N ASP A 191 0.54 -31.60 28.34
CA ASP A 191 0.08 -32.50 29.43
C ASP A 191 0.23 -33.98 29.08
N HIS A 192 0.26 -34.31 27.79
CA HIS A 192 0.26 -35.68 27.29
C HIS A 192 1.52 -36.07 26.51
N ARG A 193 2.49 -35.16 26.33
CA ARG A 193 3.76 -35.34 25.61
C ARG A 193 3.61 -35.80 24.14
N THR A 194 2.43 -35.61 23.55
CA THR A 194 2.11 -36.01 22.18
C THR A 194 1.14 -35.04 21.53
N THR A 195 1.23 -34.91 20.20
CA THR A 195 0.44 -34.01 19.38
C THR A 195 -0.83 -34.65 18.81
N LYS A 196 -1.77 -33.85 18.30
CA LYS A 196 -2.94 -34.27 17.51
C LYS A 196 -2.59 -35.12 16.29
N GLY A 197 -1.47 -34.81 15.64
CA GLY A 197 -0.94 -35.60 14.52
C GLY A 197 -0.41 -37.00 14.90
N ARG A 198 -0.46 -37.39 16.18
CA ARG A 198 -0.01 -38.67 16.74
C ARG A 198 -1.10 -39.25 17.65
N ASP A 199 -0.83 -39.44 18.94
CA ASP A 199 -1.70 -40.21 19.83
C ASP A 199 -2.68 -39.38 20.67
N LEU A 200 -2.66 -38.05 20.56
CA LEU A 200 -3.45 -37.19 21.46
C LEU A 200 -4.96 -37.48 21.37
N PHE A 201 -5.51 -37.65 20.17
CA PHE A 201 -6.93 -37.99 20.00
C PHE A 201 -7.29 -39.36 20.62
N HIS A 202 -6.40 -40.35 20.56
CA HIS A 202 -6.61 -41.65 21.20
C HIS A 202 -6.65 -41.52 22.73
N ILE A 203 -5.76 -40.71 23.30
CA ILE A 203 -5.72 -40.43 24.75
C ILE A 203 -7.01 -39.72 25.18
N VAL A 204 -7.43 -38.69 24.45
CA VAL A 204 -8.66 -37.93 24.73
C VAL A 204 -9.89 -38.83 24.70
N ALA A 205 -10.04 -39.65 23.64
CA ALA A 205 -11.16 -40.58 23.52
C ALA A 205 -11.21 -41.58 24.69
N LYS A 206 -10.05 -42.16 25.05
CA LYS A 206 -9.92 -43.09 26.17
C LYS A 206 -10.29 -42.44 27.50
N GLN A 207 -9.82 -41.22 27.77
CA GLN A 207 -10.10 -40.52 29.03
C GLN A 207 -11.57 -40.10 29.17
N LEU A 208 -12.24 -39.79 28.06
CA LEU A 208 -13.66 -39.43 28.05
C LEU A 208 -14.60 -40.63 28.03
N GLY A 209 -14.06 -41.84 27.82
CA GLY A 209 -14.83 -43.08 27.74
C GLY A 209 -15.73 -43.15 26.51
N GLU A 210 -15.33 -42.52 25.40
CA GLU A 210 -16.11 -42.42 24.17
C GLU A 210 -15.33 -43.04 23.00
N PRO A 211 -15.99 -43.77 22.08
CA PRO A 211 -15.35 -44.28 20.87
C PRO A 211 -14.99 -43.14 19.93
N GLN A 212 -13.91 -43.28 19.15
CA GLN A 212 -13.37 -42.20 18.32
C GLN A 212 -14.36 -41.72 17.26
N GLU A 213 -15.21 -42.60 16.76
CA GLU A 213 -16.25 -42.30 15.75
C GLU A 213 -17.35 -41.37 16.29
N ALA A 214 -17.49 -41.28 17.63
CA ALA A 214 -18.42 -40.37 18.29
C ALA A 214 -17.88 -38.93 18.40
N PHE A 215 -16.62 -38.70 18.01
CA PHE A 215 -16.01 -37.37 17.99
C PHE A 215 -16.15 -36.70 16.64
N LEU A 216 -16.44 -35.40 16.67
CA LEU A 216 -16.23 -34.49 15.56
C LEU A 216 -15.17 -33.46 15.99
N HIS A 217 -14.14 -33.28 15.18
CA HIS A 217 -13.07 -32.31 15.41
C HIS A 217 -13.07 -31.22 14.35
N ILE A 218 -12.91 -29.97 14.78
CA ILE A 218 -12.74 -28.80 13.89
C ILE A 218 -11.52 -28.01 14.37
N GLY A 219 -10.60 -27.75 13.45
CA GLY A 219 -9.44 -26.89 13.70
C GLY A 219 -8.86 -26.33 12.41
N ASP A 220 -7.93 -25.40 12.52
CA ASP A 220 -7.40 -24.62 11.41
C ASP A 220 -6.24 -25.31 10.67
N ASN A 221 -5.62 -26.34 11.27
CA ASN A 221 -4.45 -26.98 10.70
C ASN A 221 -4.82 -28.24 9.92
N PRO A 222 -4.59 -28.30 8.59
CA PRO A 222 -4.96 -29.47 7.79
C PRO A 222 -4.21 -30.75 8.20
N HIS A 223 -2.98 -30.65 8.70
CA HIS A 223 -2.21 -31.83 9.12
C HIS A 223 -2.60 -32.33 10.52
N ALA A 224 -2.77 -31.41 11.48
CA ALA A 224 -3.07 -31.78 12.86
C ALA A 224 -4.57 -32.08 13.07
N ASP A 225 -5.45 -31.22 12.57
CA ASP A 225 -6.87 -31.22 12.91
C ASP A 225 -7.73 -32.03 11.92
N LEU A 226 -7.31 -32.10 10.66
CA LEU A 226 -7.98 -32.91 9.64
C LEU A 226 -7.33 -34.29 9.52
N GLU A 227 -6.07 -34.36 9.09
CA GLU A 227 -5.38 -35.63 8.84
C GLU A 227 -5.06 -36.40 10.13
N GLY A 228 -4.63 -35.69 11.18
CA GLY A 228 -4.35 -36.26 12.51
C GLY A 228 -5.59 -36.86 13.14
N ALA A 229 -6.69 -36.10 13.18
CA ALA A 229 -7.98 -36.60 13.68
C ALA A 229 -8.45 -37.84 12.93
N ARG A 230 -8.39 -37.81 11.58
CA ARG A 230 -8.81 -38.95 10.76
C ARG A 230 -7.97 -40.20 10.94
N ARG A 231 -6.65 -40.05 11.07
CA ARG A 231 -5.76 -41.18 11.42
C ARG A 231 -6.15 -41.83 12.73
N ALA A 232 -6.64 -41.05 13.68
CA ALA A 232 -7.11 -41.54 14.96
C ALA A 232 -8.55 -42.11 14.95
N GLY A 233 -9.23 -42.12 13.80
CA GLY A 233 -10.63 -42.57 13.69
C GLY A 233 -11.68 -41.51 14.07
N VAL A 234 -11.27 -40.25 14.26
CA VAL A 234 -12.14 -39.11 14.57
C VAL A 234 -12.62 -38.44 13.27
N LYS A 235 -13.85 -37.94 13.25
CA LYS A 235 -14.36 -37.11 12.13
C LYS A 235 -13.72 -35.72 12.16
N GLY A 236 -12.59 -35.55 11.47
CA GLY A 236 -11.89 -34.27 11.34
C GLY A 236 -12.39 -33.39 10.18
N TYR A 237 -12.50 -32.08 10.43
CA TYR A 237 -12.77 -31.04 9.44
C TYR A 237 -11.77 -29.89 9.58
N HIS A 238 -11.26 -29.42 8.44
CA HIS A 238 -10.39 -28.25 8.37
C HIS A 238 -11.23 -26.96 8.31
N PHE A 239 -11.05 -26.08 9.28
CA PHE A 239 -11.57 -24.72 9.25
C PHE A 239 -10.69 -23.87 8.33
N ASN A 240 -11.10 -23.79 7.07
CA ASN A 240 -10.45 -22.96 6.09
C ASN A 240 -10.88 -21.50 6.28
N ARG A 241 -9.96 -20.69 6.79
CA ARG A 241 -10.17 -19.30 7.18
C ARG A 241 -10.03 -18.32 6.02
N PHE A 242 -9.09 -18.56 5.10
CA PHE A 242 -8.67 -17.57 4.10
C PHE A 242 -8.56 -18.14 2.68
N THR A 243 -8.69 -17.27 1.68
CA THR A 243 -8.30 -17.62 0.31
C THR A 243 -6.78 -17.39 0.18
N PRO A 244 -6.08 -18.11 -0.72
CA PRO A 244 -4.64 -17.91 -0.91
C PRO A 244 -4.27 -16.45 -1.23
N LEU A 245 -5.14 -15.74 -1.97
CA LEU A 245 -4.95 -14.34 -2.29
C LEU A 245 -5.03 -13.44 -1.05
N LEU A 246 -5.98 -13.70 -0.15
CA LEU A 246 -6.08 -12.96 1.10
C LEU A 246 -4.91 -13.26 2.03
N GLU A 247 -4.45 -14.51 2.12
CA GLU A 247 -3.25 -14.87 2.89
C GLU A 247 -2.01 -14.11 2.39
N ASP A 248 -1.82 -14.01 1.07
CA ASP A 248 -0.74 -13.20 0.49
C ASP A 248 -0.89 -11.71 0.83
N CYS A 249 -2.10 -11.15 0.75
CA CYS A 249 -2.38 -9.78 1.17
C CYS A 249 -2.08 -9.53 2.65
N MET A 250 -2.43 -10.47 3.54
CA MET A 250 -2.13 -10.39 4.97
C MET A 250 -0.63 -10.45 5.25
N ARG A 251 0.08 -11.38 4.59
CA ARG A 251 1.53 -11.51 4.67
C ARG A 251 2.25 -10.27 4.15
N LYS A 252 1.79 -9.69 3.04
CA LYS A 252 2.33 -8.42 2.50
C LYS A 252 2.00 -7.24 3.40
N ASN A 253 0.80 -7.18 4.00
CA ASN A 253 0.46 -6.17 4.99
C ASN A 253 1.44 -6.22 6.17
N ALA A 254 1.68 -7.41 6.73
CA ALA A 254 2.67 -7.62 7.77
C ALA A 254 4.07 -7.16 7.30
N THR A 255 4.51 -7.60 6.12
CA THR A 255 5.78 -7.15 5.53
C THR A 255 5.87 -5.62 5.47
N MET A 256 4.79 -4.95 5.06
CA MET A 256 4.75 -3.49 4.96
C MET A 256 4.79 -2.77 6.30
N GLN A 257 4.18 -3.29 7.37
CA GLN A 257 4.36 -2.62 8.68
C GLN A 257 5.82 -2.70 9.15
N ARG A 258 6.55 -3.82 8.92
CA ARG A 258 7.99 -3.90 9.23
C ARG A 258 8.82 -2.97 8.36
N LEU A 259 8.51 -2.96 7.07
CA LEU A 259 9.21 -2.13 6.13
C LEU A 259 8.95 -0.65 6.37
N LEU A 260 7.84 -0.25 6.99
CA LEU A 260 7.52 1.15 7.27
C LEU A 260 7.89 1.57 8.70
N SER A 261 7.99 0.64 9.66
CA SER A 261 8.31 0.92 11.07
C SER A 261 9.66 1.61 11.21
N ASN A 262 9.86 2.42 12.25
CA ASN A 262 11.18 2.99 12.55
C ASN A 262 12.10 1.99 13.25
N ASP A 263 11.49 1.08 14.00
CA ASP A 263 12.16 -0.04 14.63
C ASP A 263 12.53 -1.10 13.58
N HIS A 264 13.64 -1.82 13.79
CA HIS A 264 14.21 -2.82 12.89
C HIS A 264 13.34 -4.09 12.75
N GLY A 265 12.07 -4.05 13.17
CA GLY A 265 11.10 -5.13 13.02
C GLY A 265 11.20 -6.22 14.08
N GLU A 266 12.07 -6.05 15.08
CA GLU A 266 12.32 -7.02 16.16
C GLU A 266 11.74 -6.59 17.51
N SER A 267 11.49 -5.30 17.75
CA SER A 267 11.08 -4.80 19.05
C SER A 267 9.57 -4.65 19.20
N LEU A 268 8.80 -4.52 18.12
CA LEU A 268 7.35 -4.36 18.19
C LEU A 268 6.57 -5.48 17.46
N PRO A 269 5.47 -5.97 18.05
CA PRO A 269 4.57 -6.91 17.40
C PRO A 269 3.88 -6.30 16.17
N MET A 270 3.73 -7.13 15.15
CA MET A 270 2.94 -6.85 13.97
C MET A 270 1.45 -7.03 14.24
N ALA A 271 0.64 -5.99 14.05
CA ALA A 271 -0.80 -6.08 14.30
C ALA A 271 -1.55 -6.75 13.14
N SER A 272 -2.59 -7.51 13.48
CA SER A 272 -3.56 -8.12 12.55
C SER A 272 -4.92 -8.20 13.24
N ASN A 273 -5.57 -7.06 13.41
CA ASN A 273 -6.82 -6.96 14.18
C ASN A 273 -8.04 -7.51 13.42
N TRP A 274 -7.94 -7.66 12.10
CA TRP A 274 -9.12 -7.84 11.23
C TRP A 274 -9.27 -9.24 10.64
N HIS A 275 -8.26 -10.10 10.77
CA HIS A 275 -8.26 -11.42 10.14
C HIS A 275 -9.40 -12.35 10.58
N ALA A 276 -9.83 -12.30 11.85
CA ALA A 276 -11.02 -13.01 12.30
C ALA A 276 -12.27 -12.51 11.60
N THR A 277 -12.40 -11.19 11.37
CA THR A 277 -13.50 -10.66 10.58
C THR A 277 -13.40 -11.10 9.13
N TRP A 278 -12.22 -11.07 8.52
CA TRP A 278 -12.04 -11.49 7.13
C TRP A 278 -12.43 -12.97 6.91
N SER A 279 -12.25 -13.82 7.93
CA SER A 279 -12.71 -15.22 7.88
C SER A 279 -14.24 -15.39 7.84
N ARG A 280 -14.99 -14.34 8.19
CA ARG A 280 -16.46 -14.30 8.16
C ARG A 280 -17.03 -13.72 6.87
N LEU A 281 -16.19 -13.10 6.05
CA LEU A 281 -16.64 -12.50 4.81
C LEU A 281 -16.84 -13.57 3.74
N PRO A 282 -17.78 -13.34 2.80
CA PRO A 282 -17.94 -14.22 1.66
C PRO A 282 -16.62 -14.43 0.92
N ARG A 283 -16.40 -15.64 0.42
CA ARG A 283 -15.27 -15.92 -0.47
C ARG A 283 -15.50 -15.19 -1.79
N THR A 284 -14.52 -14.39 -2.20
CA THR A 284 -14.58 -13.65 -3.46
C THR A 284 -13.22 -13.60 -4.12
N ASN A 285 -13.24 -13.51 -5.45
CA ASN A 285 -12.08 -13.14 -6.28
C ASN A 285 -12.29 -11.77 -6.95
N ASN A 286 -13.38 -11.06 -6.63
CA ASN A 286 -13.66 -9.74 -7.16
C ASN A 286 -12.75 -8.70 -6.51
N THR A 287 -11.87 -8.10 -7.30
CA THR A 287 -10.90 -7.10 -6.82
C THR A 287 -11.57 -5.93 -6.10
N MET A 288 -12.71 -5.44 -6.57
CA MET A 288 -13.40 -4.31 -5.95
C MET A 288 -13.88 -4.65 -4.54
N GLU A 289 -14.44 -5.84 -4.37
CA GLU A 289 -14.87 -6.35 -3.05
C GLU A 289 -13.66 -6.54 -2.14
N MET A 290 -12.58 -7.14 -2.63
CA MET A 290 -11.35 -7.34 -1.85
C MET A 290 -10.73 -6.01 -1.39
N VAL A 291 -10.70 -4.99 -2.25
CA VAL A 291 -10.20 -3.65 -1.89
C VAL A 291 -11.10 -3.00 -0.83
N GLY A 292 -12.42 -3.13 -0.94
CA GLY A 292 -13.34 -2.64 0.08
C GLY A 292 -13.19 -3.37 1.42
N TRP A 293 -13.26 -4.70 1.38
CA TRP A 293 -13.29 -5.58 2.55
C TRP A 293 -11.98 -5.69 3.32
N TYR A 294 -10.86 -5.82 2.60
CA TYR A 294 -9.57 -6.12 3.21
C TYR A 294 -8.70 -4.88 3.41
N TYR A 295 -9.01 -3.79 2.71
CA TYR A 295 -8.22 -2.56 2.76
C TYR A 295 -8.99 -1.37 3.29
N LEU A 296 -9.93 -0.81 2.53
CA LEU A 296 -10.55 0.48 2.90
C LEU A 296 -11.41 0.37 4.15
N GLY A 297 -12.24 -0.66 4.27
CA GLY A 297 -13.08 -0.88 5.45
C GLY A 297 -12.27 -0.85 6.75
N PRO A 298 -11.25 -1.71 6.91
CA PRO A 298 -10.35 -1.70 8.06
C PRO A 298 -9.69 -0.34 8.32
N VAL A 299 -9.18 0.34 7.29
CA VAL A 299 -8.54 1.67 7.44
C VAL A 299 -9.53 2.71 7.96
N MET A 300 -10.77 2.72 7.44
CA MET A 300 -11.81 3.64 7.90
C MET A 300 -12.20 3.39 9.36
N VAL A 301 -12.33 2.12 9.77
CA VAL A 301 -12.65 1.80 11.17
C VAL A 301 -11.52 2.26 12.10
N GLN A 302 -10.27 1.99 11.76
CA GLN A 302 -9.11 2.43 12.56
C GLN A 302 -9.03 3.95 12.67
N TYR A 303 -9.30 4.67 11.58
CA TYR A 303 -9.34 6.13 11.60
C TYR A 303 -10.44 6.68 12.52
N LEU A 304 -11.65 6.10 12.48
CA LEU A 304 -12.75 6.53 13.35
C LEU A 304 -12.48 6.20 14.83
N GLN A 305 -11.80 5.09 15.12
CA GLN A 305 -11.38 4.73 16.48
C GLN A 305 -10.32 5.68 17.03
N TRP A 306 -9.32 6.02 16.23
CA TRP A 306 -8.34 7.03 16.56
C TRP A 306 -9.01 8.40 16.78
N LEU A 307 -9.89 8.81 15.86
CA LEU A 307 -10.64 10.05 15.99
C LEU A 307 -11.44 10.06 17.30
N MET A 308 -12.10 8.95 17.67
CA MET A 308 -12.83 8.84 18.94
C MET A 308 -11.91 9.10 20.15
N SER A 309 -10.72 8.50 20.17
CA SER A 309 -9.74 8.73 21.24
C SER A 309 -9.28 10.18 21.33
N GLU A 310 -9.11 10.84 20.19
CA GLU A 310 -8.73 12.25 20.12
C GLU A 310 -9.85 13.19 20.59
N ILE A 311 -11.10 12.86 20.30
CA ILE A 311 -12.26 13.60 20.80
C ILE A 311 -12.39 13.46 22.32
N GLN A 312 -12.17 12.26 22.85
CA GLN A 312 -12.15 12.03 24.30
C GLN A 312 -11.02 12.81 24.98
N ALA A 313 -9.82 12.82 24.39
CA ALA A 313 -8.69 13.59 24.89
C ALA A 313 -8.97 15.11 24.90
N LEU A 314 -9.60 15.65 23.85
CA LEU A 314 -10.00 17.07 23.81
C LEU A 314 -11.04 17.40 24.89
N LYS A 315 -12.03 16.54 25.10
CA LYS A 315 -13.00 16.72 26.19
C LYS A 315 -12.34 16.71 27.56
N ALA A 316 -11.39 15.80 27.80
CA ALA A 316 -10.64 15.73 29.05
C ALA A 316 -9.82 17.01 29.31
N GLN A 317 -9.45 17.74 28.25
CA GLN A 317 -8.79 19.05 28.31
C GLN A 317 -9.79 20.22 28.45
N GLY A 318 -11.09 19.96 28.62
CA GLY A 318 -12.14 20.97 28.80
C GLY A 318 -12.68 21.56 27.50
N HIS A 319 -12.37 20.99 26.33
CA HIS A 319 -12.95 21.43 25.07
C HIS A 319 -14.38 20.91 24.88
N SER A 320 -15.20 21.66 24.14
CA SER A 320 -16.51 21.23 23.65
C SER A 320 -16.42 20.91 22.15
N PRO A 321 -16.09 19.65 21.76
CA PRO A 321 -15.83 19.31 20.38
C PRO A 321 -17.10 19.18 19.54
N ARG A 322 -17.04 19.67 18.31
CA ARG A 322 -17.99 19.42 17.22
C ARG A 322 -17.23 18.89 16.01
N ILE A 323 -17.57 17.69 15.56
CA ILE A 323 -16.84 17.00 14.50
C ILE A 323 -17.42 17.40 13.16
N VAL A 324 -16.55 17.72 12.20
CA VAL A 324 -16.92 18.11 10.85
C VAL A 324 -16.07 17.33 9.86
N PHE A 325 -16.71 16.41 9.14
CA PHE A 325 -16.07 15.75 8.01
C PHE A 325 -16.03 16.68 6.81
N MET A 326 -14.84 16.93 6.27
CA MET A 326 -14.67 17.75 5.07
C MET A 326 -15.01 16.91 3.84
N MET A 327 -16.09 17.26 3.15
CA MET A 327 -16.59 16.51 1.99
C MET A 327 -15.67 16.69 0.78
N ARG A 328 -15.71 15.72 -0.14
CA ARG A 328 -14.64 15.27 -1.03
C ARG A 328 -13.85 14.14 -0.37
N ASP A 329 -12.70 14.37 0.22
CA ASP A 329 -11.84 13.28 0.72
C ASP A 329 -12.38 12.62 2.00
N GLY A 330 -13.11 13.37 2.83
CA GLY A 330 -13.77 12.89 4.05
C GLY A 330 -15.14 12.24 3.83
N TYR A 331 -15.56 12.01 2.57
CA TYR A 331 -16.84 11.38 2.25
C TYR A 331 -16.93 9.94 2.76
N LEU A 332 -15.98 9.06 2.40
CA LEU A 332 -16.01 7.67 2.86
C LEU A 332 -15.87 7.55 4.39
N PRO A 333 -14.98 8.28 5.08
CA PRO A 333 -14.96 8.33 6.56
C PRO A 333 -16.31 8.73 7.17
N PHE A 334 -17.01 9.71 6.59
CA PHE A 334 -18.34 10.11 7.04
C PHE A 334 -19.38 9.01 6.81
N LYS A 335 -19.33 8.31 5.68
CA LYS A 335 -20.20 7.14 5.41
C LYS A 335 -19.93 5.98 6.37
N ALA A 336 -18.66 5.72 6.67
CA ALA A 336 -18.26 4.74 7.68
C ALA A 336 -18.82 5.10 9.06
N TYR A 337 -18.75 6.37 9.46
CA TYR A 337 -19.38 6.87 10.67
C TYR A 337 -20.90 6.63 10.68
N GLN A 338 -21.60 6.99 9.59
CA GLN A 338 -23.05 6.78 9.47
C GLN A 338 -23.41 5.29 9.57
N SER A 339 -22.59 4.41 8.99
CA SER A 339 -22.78 2.95 9.06
C SER A 339 -22.65 2.42 10.49
N LEU A 340 -21.66 2.89 11.26
CA LEU A 340 -21.53 2.55 12.68
C LEU A 340 -22.72 3.09 13.50
N GLN A 341 -23.09 4.35 13.27
CA GLN A 341 -24.22 4.99 13.95
C GLN A 341 -25.53 4.21 13.74
N ALA A 342 -25.80 3.76 12.51
CA ALA A 342 -27.00 2.98 12.17
C ALA A 342 -27.06 1.63 12.90
N GLN A 343 -25.91 1.06 13.28
CA GLN A 343 -25.82 -0.17 14.07
C GLN A 343 -25.96 0.06 15.59
N GLY A 344 -26.27 1.29 16.01
CA GLY A 344 -26.34 1.69 17.42
C GLY A 344 -24.95 1.88 18.05
N LEU A 345 -23.91 1.96 17.24
CA LEU A 345 -22.54 2.17 17.68
C LEU A 345 -22.15 3.60 17.36
N VAL A 346 -22.38 4.49 18.32
CA VAL A 346 -22.01 5.90 18.17
C VAL A 346 -20.53 6.02 18.53
N PRO A 347 -19.61 6.23 17.56
CA PRO A 347 -18.20 6.34 17.85
C PRO A 347 -17.85 7.67 18.53
N PHE A 348 -18.74 8.67 18.49
CA PHE A 348 -18.45 10.00 19.01
C PHE A 348 -19.54 10.46 19.96
N ASP A 349 -19.15 10.79 21.17
CA ASP A 349 -19.99 11.53 22.10
C ASP A 349 -19.96 13.04 21.74
N ALA A 350 -20.17 13.41 20.49
CA ALA A 350 -20.09 14.79 20.02
C ALA A 350 -21.00 15.00 18.80
N PRO A 351 -21.52 16.22 18.56
CA PRO A 351 -22.27 16.51 17.34
C PRO A 351 -21.37 16.32 16.10
N VAL A 352 -21.87 15.60 15.11
CA VAL A 352 -21.17 15.28 13.86
C VAL A 352 -21.88 15.94 12.69
N HIS A 353 -21.11 16.61 11.84
CA HIS A 353 -21.59 17.29 10.64
C HIS A 353 -20.71 16.94 9.44
N ALA A 354 -21.23 17.25 8.26
CA ALA A 354 -20.50 17.25 7.01
C ALA A 354 -20.41 18.68 6.49
N MET A 355 -19.26 19.03 5.90
CA MET A 355 -19.02 20.35 5.33
C MET A 355 -18.35 20.23 3.97
N ASP A 356 -18.99 20.77 2.96
CA ASP A 356 -18.47 20.91 1.61
C ASP A 356 -17.47 22.07 1.57
N VAL A 357 -16.24 21.73 1.24
CA VAL A 357 -15.12 22.66 1.10
C VAL A 357 -14.24 22.22 -0.06
N SER A 358 -13.52 23.16 -0.63
CA SER A 358 -12.42 22.88 -1.55
C SER A 358 -11.32 23.90 -1.29
N ARG A 359 -10.07 23.53 -1.62
CA ARG A 359 -8.94 24.46 -1.58
C ARG A 359 -9.18 25.72 -2.41
N PHE A 360 -9.91 25.61 -3.51
CA PHE A 360 -10.28 26.72 -4.38
C PHE A 360 -11.24 27.68 -3.66
N ALA A 361 -12.38 27.17 -3.18
CA ALA A 361 -13.41 27.99 -2.54
C ALA A 361 -12.91 28.64 -1.23
N THR A 362 -12.10 27.93 -0.45
CA THR A 362 -11.59 28.48 0.83
C THR A 362 -10.43 29.46 0.64
N LEU A 363 -9.65 29.34 -0.43
CA LEU A 363 -8.63 30.33 -0.78
C LEU A 363 -9.27 31.69 -1.08
N ALA A 364 -10.35 31.70 -1.87
CA ALA A 364 -11.06 32.90 -2.28
C ALA A 364 -11.68 33.71 -1.12
N LEU A 365 -11.70 33.17 0.10
CA LEU A 365 -12.18 33.86 1.30
C LEU A 365 -11.18 34.86 1.91
N ASN A 366 -9.91 34.79 1.48
CA ASN A 366 -8.79 35.40 2.22
C ASN A 366 -8.20 36.65 1.54
N PHE A 367 -8.73 37.09 0.41
CA PHE A 367 -8.25 38.29 -0.29
C PHE A 367 -8.92 39.54 0.29
N ASN A 368 -8.37 40.08 1.38
CA ASN A 368 -8.94 41.23 2.10
C ASN A 368 -8.24 42.56 1.76
N ASP A 369 -7.01 42.49 1.26
CA ASP A 369 -6.17 43.64 0.94
C ASP A 369 -5.20 43.31 -0.21
N GLU A 370 -4.48 44.32 -0.69
CA GLU A 370 -3.47 44.17 -1.74
C GLU A 370 -2.33 43.23 -1.33
N HIS A 371 -1.93 43.21 -0.06
CA HIS A 371 -0.83 42.40 0.43
C HIS A 371 -1.14 40.90 0.34
N ALA A 372 -2.37 40.49 0.67
CA ALA A 372 -2.84 39.12 0.51
C ALA A 372 -2.81 38.68 -0.96
N ILE A 373 -3.23 39.56 -1.88
CA ILE A 373 -3.19 39.32 -3.34
C ILE A 373 -1.74 39.15 -3.81
N GLN A 374 -0.85 40.08 -3.45
CA GLN A 374 0.57 40.01 -3.83
C GLN A 374 1.25 38.73 -3.32
N THR A 375 1.02 38.38 -2.04
CA THR A 375 1.57 37.17 -1.42
C THR A 375 1.13 35.91 -2.17
N TYR A 376 -0.16 35.84 -2.53
CA TYR A 376 -0.68 34.75 -3.33
C TYR A 376 -0.03 34.70 -4.72
N LEU A 377 0.03 35.82 -5.45
CA LEU A 377 0.64 35.88 -6.79
C LEU A 377 2.09 35.37 -6.77
N ILE A 378 2.90 35.85 -5.82
CA ILE A 378 4.29 35.44 -5.65
C ILE A 378 4.39 33.93 -5.36
N SER A 379 3.51 33.40 -4.51
CA SER A 379 3.52 31.99 -4.13
C SER A 379 3.19 31.02 -5.27
N GLN A 380 2.50 31.49 -6.32
CA GLN A 380 2.00 30.69 -7.45
C GLN A 380 2.72 30.91 -8.78
N LYS A 381 3.62 31.90 -8.87
CA LYS A 381 4.32 32.33 -10.11
C LYS A 381 4.75 31.19 -11.04
N ASP A 382 5.38 30.16 -10.49
CA ASP A 382 5.96 29.05 -11.28
C ASP A 382 5.16 27.74 -11.15
N LYS A 383 3.93 27.80 -10.60
CA LYS A 383 3.12 26.63 -10.27
C LYS A 383 1.83 26.55 -11.08
N MET A 384 1.41 27.64 -11.69
CA MET A 384 0.06 27.78 -12.23
C MET A 384 0.02 28.77 -13.41
N TYR A 385 -0.85 28.48 -14.37
CA TYR A 385 -1.15 29.39 -15.48
C TYR A 385 -1.90 30.61 -14.97
N ARG A 386 -1.64 31.78 -15.59
CA ARG A 386 -2.19 33.06 -15.14
C ARG A 386 -3.72 33.11 -15.14
N ALA A 387 -4.36 32.52 -16.15
CA ALA A 387 -5.82 32.45 -16.21
C ALA A 387 -6.41 31.73 -14.98
N GLU A 388 -5.76 30.66 -14.51
CA GLU A 388 -6.19 29.91 -13.33
C GLU A 388 -5.93 30.69 -12.04
N MET A 389 -4.84 31.48 -12.00
CA MET A 389 -4.57 32.37 -10.88
C MET A 389 -5.66 33.43 -10.70
N VAL A 390 -6.13 34.03 -11.80
CA VAL A 390 -7.19 35.04 -11.77
C VAL A 390 -8.54 34.41 -11.41
N ARG A 391 -8.85 33.21 -11.89
CA ARG A 391 -10.04 32.45 -11.44
C ARG A 391 -10.07 32.27 -9.92
N GLN A 392 -8.95 31.90 -9.32
CA GLN A 392 -8.83 31.74 -7.87
C GLN A 392 -8.97 33.07 -7.12
N LEU A 393 -8.39 34.15 -7.63
CA LEU A 393 -8.54 35.49 -7.05
C LEU A 393 -9.99 35.97 -7.06
N MET A 394 -10.70 35.75 -8.16
CA MET A 394 -12.09 36.17 -8.33
C MET A 394 -13.09 35.18 -7.73
N GLY A 395 -12.65 33.97 -7.34
CA GLY A 395 -13.53 32.93 -6.82
C GLY A 395 -14.55 32.41 -7.86
N VAL A 396 -14.19 32.41 -9.15
CA VAL A 396 -15.06 32.00 -10.27
C VAL A 396 -14.36 31.00 -11.19
N HIS A 397 -15.11 30.09 -11.81
CA HIS A 397 -14.57 29.14 -12.79
C HIS A 397 -14.60 29.66 -14.22
N ASP A 398 -15.54 30.54 -14.54
CA ASP A 398 -15.62 31.20 -15.83
C ASP A 398 -15.13 32.63 -15.67
N ILE A 399 -13.91 32.89 -16.16
CA ILE A 399 -13.31 34.22 -16.11
C ILE A 399 -13.99 35.16 -17.10
N ASP A 400 -14.54 34.62 -18.20
CA ASP A 400 -15.21 35.41 -19.23
C ASP A 400 -16.56 35.94 -18.73
N ALA A 401 -17.11 35.30 -17.70
CA ALA A 401 -18.30 35.77 -16.98
C ALA A 401 -18.03 37.00 -16.09
N VAL A 402 -16.75 37.39 -15.90
CA VAL A 402 -16.36 38.55 -15.11
C VAL A 402 -15.59 39.53 -16.00
N GLN A 403 -16.13 40.73 -16.18
CA GLN A 403 -15.44 41.78 -16.94
C GLN A 403 -14.26 42.33 -16.13
N VAL A 404 -13.08 41.75 -16.33
CA VAL A 404 -11.81 42.25 -15.77
C VAL A 404 -10.81 42.56 -16.86
N ASN A 405 -10.07 43.65 -16.70
CA ASN A 405 -9.01 44.06 -17.62
C ASN A 405 -7.65 43.49 -17.15
N ILE A 406 -7.55 42.16 -17.10
CA ILE A 406 -6.33 41.45 -16.65
C ILE A 406 -5.74 40.66 -17.81
N LYS A 407 -4.45 40.85 -18.08
CA LYS A 407 -3.75 40.15 -19.17
C LYS A 407 -3.34 38.74 -18.71
N THR A 408 -4.02 37.71 -19.18
CA THR A 408 -3.77 36.31 -18.74
C THR A 408 -2.83 35.50 -19.63
N ASP A 409 -2.26 36.10 -20.68
CA ASP A 409 -1.31 35.43 -21.58
C ASP A 409 -0.01 35.08 -20.83
N ASP A 410 0.33 33.80 -20.76
CA ASP A 410 1.52 33.29 -20.10
C ASP A 410 2.82 33.67 -20.80
N ALA A 411 2.77 34.09 -22.08
CA ALA A 411 3.94 34.56 -22.83
C ALA A 411 4.43 35.95 -22.39
N LEU A 412 3.58 36.77 -21.75
CA LEU A 412 3.97 38.11 -21.30
C LEU A 412 4.98 38.06 -20.14
N PRO A 413 5.79 39.10 -19.90
CA PRO A 413 6.62 39.16 -18.68
C PRO A 413 5.76 39.10 -17.41
N TRP A 414 6.22 38.33 -16.41
CA TRP A 414 5.52 38.16 -15.12
C TRP A 414 5.20 39.51 -14.44
N THR A 415 6.10 40.48 -14.57
CA THR A 415 5.93 41.83 -14.01
C THR A 415 4.74 42.56 -14.61
N GLU A 416 4.49 42.40 -15.92
CA GLU A 416 3.34 43.01 -16.59
C GLU A 416 2.02 42.37 -16.14
N PHE A 417 2.00 41.03 -15.99
CA PHE A 417 0.85 40.33 -15.43
C PHE A 417 0.54 40.84 -14.01
N MET A 418 1.54 40.88 -13.12
CA MET A 418 1.37 41.40 -11.76
C MET A 418 0.85 42.84 -11.76
N GLN A 419 1.43 43.73 -12.57
CA GLN A 419 0.98 45.12 -12.68
C GLN A 419 -0.47 45.23 -13.17
N SER A 420 -0.91 44.34 -14.05
CA SER A 420 -2.32 44.31 -14.49
C SER A 420 -3.27 43.87 -13.38
N VAL A 421 -2.91 42.85 -12.60
CA VAL A 421 -3.72 42.39 -11.46
C VAL A 421 -3.79 43.43 -10.35
N LEU A 422 -2.68 44.13 -10.10
CA LEU A 422 -2.55 45.12 -9.02
C LEU A 422 -3.05 46.54 -9.42
N GLN A 423 -3.79 46.68 -10.52
CA GLN A 423 -4.50 47.93 -10.79
C GLN A 423 -5.60 48.14 -9.73
N PRO A 424 -5.85 49.38 -9.25
CA PRO A 424 -6.83 49.65 -8.21
C PRO A 424 -8.23 49.08 -8.48
N GLU A 425 -8.69 49.15 -9.73
CA GLU A 425 -9.98 48.60 -10.18
C GLU A 425 -10.08 47.07 -10.04
N ASN A 426 -8.99 46.37 -10.38
CA ASN A 426 -8.91 44.91 -10.31
C ASN A 426 -8.76 44.45 -8.85
N ILE A 427 -7.94 45.15 -8.04
CA ILE A 427 -7.83 44.90 -6.60
C ILE A 427 -9.19 45.03 -5.92
N GLN A 428 -9.93 46.12 -6.20
CA GLN A 428 -11.24 46.34 -5.61
C GLN A 428 -12.23 45.24 -6.01
N SER A 429 -12.22 44.83 -7.27
CA SER A 429 -13.05 43.74 -7.78
C SER A 429 -12.75 42.41 -7.09
N ILE A 430 -11.47 42.08 -6.87
CA ILE A 430 -11.03 40.88 -6.16
C ILE A 430 -11.49 40.91 -4.70
N ILE A 431 -11.31 42.05 -4.01
CA ILE A 431 -11.71 42.21 -2.60
C ILE A 431 -13.24 42.09 -2.45
N ASP A 432 -14.02 42.70 -3.35
CA ASP A 432 -15.48 42.63 -3.30
C ASP A 432 -15.99 41.22 -3.61
N ALA A 433 -15.37 40.51 -4.56
CA ALA A 433 -15.66 39.11 -4.83
C ALA A 433 -15.36 38.22 -3.60
N SER A 434 -14.19 38.38 -3.00
CA SER A 434 -13.77 37.69 -1.77
C SER A 434 -14.72 37.96 -0.60
N ARG A 435 -15.10 39.23 -0.36
CA ARG A 435 -16.06 39.61 0.68
C ARG A 435 -17.42 38.95 0.46
N LYS A 436 -17.92 38.95 -0.78
CA LYS A 436 -19.18 38.27 -1.13
C LYS A 436 -19.08 36.76 -0.87
N HIS A 437 -17.98 36.14 -1.28
CA HIS A 437 -17.73 34.72 -1.07
C HIS A 437 -17.69 34.37 0.42
N ARG A 438 -16.99 35.18 1.23
CA ARG A 438 -16.92 35.05 2.69
C ARG A 438 -18.29 35.16 3.36
N ALA A 439 -19.10 36.13 2.98
CA ALA A 439 -20.47 36.25 3.51
C ALA A 439 -21.34 35.03 3.19
N ASN A 440 -21.22 34.47 1.98
CA ASN A 440 -21.93 33.24 1.59
C ASN A 440 -21.43 32.02 2.36
N PHE A 441 -20.12 31.90 2.58
CA PHE A 441 -19.52 30.83 3.39
C PHE A 441 -20.00 30.88 4.84
N ILE A 442 -20.02 32.06 5.48
CA ILE A 442 -20.54 32.24 6.84
C ILE A 442 -22.00 31.78 6.94
N ARG A 443 -22.84 32.17 5.97
CA ARG A 443 -24.24 31.71 5.89
C ARG A 443 -24.35 30.19 5.75
N TYR A 444 -23.48 29.59 4.93
CA TYR A 444 -23.40 28.13 4.78
C TYR A 444 -23.04 27.43 6.10
N ILE A 445 -22.00 27.89 6.80
CA ILE A 445 -21.57 27.34 8.10
C ILE A 445 -22.66 27.46 9.16
N HIS A 446 -23.30 28.63 9.26
CA HIS A 446 -24.41 28.85 10.18
C HIS A 446 -25.58 27.90 9.90
N LYS A 447 -25.85 27.59 8.62
CA LYS A 447 -26.94 26.70 8.23
C LYS A 447 -26.64 25.23 8.49
N GLN A 448 -25.45 24.77 8.09
CA GLN A 448 -25.07 23.35 8.11
C GLN A 448 -24.59 22.87 9.47
N ILE A 449 -23.72 23.66 10.13
CA ILE A 449 -22.99 23.22 11.33
C ILE A 449 -23.64 23.76 12.61
N ARG A 450 -24.19 24.98 12.53
CA ARG A 450 -24.77 25.74 13.66
C ARG A 450 -23.84 25.74 14.88
N PRO A 451 -22.58 26.20 14.72
CA PRO A 451 -21.61 26.21 15.81
C PRO A 451 -22.01 27.22 16.89
N LYS A 452 -21.58 26.96 18.13
CA LYS A 452 -21.73 27.92 19.25
C LYS A 452 -20.37 28.53 19.61
N THR A 453 -20.39 29.77 20.07
CA THR A 453 -19.18 30.46 20.54
C THR A 453 -18.46 29.67 21.63
N GLY A 454 -17.13 29.56 21.51
CA GLY A 454 -16.29 28.80 22.44
C GLY A 454 -16.21 27.29 22.14
N GLU A 455 -17.00 26.75 21.20
CA GLU A 455 -16.85 25.37 20.74
C GLU A 455 -15.51 25.15 20.01
N THR A 456 -15.07 23.89 19.99
CA THR A 456 -13.91 23.44 19.22
C THR A 456 -14.40 22.65 18.01
N LEU A 457 -14.19 23.20 16.81
CA LEU A 457 -14.49 22.52 15.56
C LEU A 457 -13.36 21.56 15.21
N VAL A 458 -13.66 20.27 15.19
CA VAL A 458 -12.71 19.21 14.85
C VAL A 458 -12.90 18.82 13.40
N LEU A 459 -11.97 19.22 12.53
CA LEU A 459 -11.98 18.89 11.11
C LEU A 459 -11.43 17.47 10.91
N ALA A 460 -12.23 16.61 10.30
CA ALA A 460 -11.91 15.22 10.00
C ALA A 460 -11.84 15.01 8.48
N ASP A 461 -10.71 14.46 8.01
CA ASP A 461 -10.44 14.24 6.59
C ASP A 461 -9.25 13.27 6.39
N LEU A 462 -8.89 12.94 5.15
CA LEU A 462 -7.71 12.14 4.88
C LEU A 462 -6.39 12.87 5.17
N GLY A 463 -6.26 14.16 4.81
CA GLY A 463 -5.01 14.90 4.96
C GLY A 463 -4.71 15.90 3.83
N TYR A 464 -3.46 16.29 3.56
CA TYR A 464 -2.21 15.90 4.25
C TYR A 464 -1.45 17.06 4.88
N THR A 465 -1.84 18.31 4.59
CA THR A 465 -1.19 19.53 5.10
C THR A 465 -2.12 20.43 5.91
N GLY A 466 -3.42 20.13 5.94
CA GLY A 466 -4.41 20.98 6.60
C GLY A 466 -4.53 22.37 5.97
N THR A 467 -4.32 22.51 4.65
CA THR A 467 -4.39 23.80 3.96
C THR A 467 -5.74 24.48 4.12
N ILE A 468 -6.84 23.73 4.02
CA ILE A 468 -8.20 24.25 4.25
C ILE A 468 -8.35 24.76 5.69
N GLN A 469 -7.82 24.02 6.68
CA GLN A 469 -7.84 24.45 8.09
C GLN A 469 -7.17 25.80 8.26
N GLU A 470 -5.99 26.02 7.68
CA GLU A 470 -5.29 27.32 7.76
C GLU A 470 -6.10 28.45 7.10
N GLN A 471 -6.70 28.18 5.94
CA GLN A 471 -7.47 29.17 5.19
C GLN A 471 -8.76 29.61 5.88
N ILE A 472 -9.37 28.77 6.73
CA ILE A 472 -10.64 29.10 7.40
C ILE A 472 -10.50 29.39 8.89
N LYS A 473 -9.36 29.06 9.51
CA LYS A 473 -9.15 29.21 10.97
C LYS A 473 -9.33 30.64 11.45
N GLY A 474 -8.76 31.62 10.76
CA GLY A 474 -8.92 33.03 11.12
C GLY A 474 -10.37 33.48 11.05
N ILE A 475 -11.04 33.14 9.94
CA ILE A 475 -12.44 33.49 9.68
C ILE A 475 -13.37 32.88 10.73
N LEU A 476 -13.23 31.59 11.02
CA LEU A 476 -14.11 30.93 12.00
C LEU A 476 -13.84 31.38 13.44
N ALA A 477 -12.61 31.77 13.76
CA ALA A 477 -12.28 32.36 15.06
C ALA A 477 -12.92 33.75 15.20
N GLU A 478 -12.81 34.60 14.17
CA GLU A 478 -13.36 35.96 14.17
C GLU A 478 -14.89 35.98 14.19
N GLU A 479 -15.53 35.21 13.30
CA GLU A 479 -16.99 35.27 13.09
C GLU A 479 -17.79 34.49 14.13
N PHE A 480 -17.24 33.38 14.64
CA PHE A 480 -17.97 32.47 15.51
C PHE A 480 -17.29 32.26 16.88
N GLY A 481 -16.09 32.79 17.10
CA GLY A 481 -15.33 32.53 18.33
C GLY A 481 -14.94 31.05 18.49
N LEU A 482 -14.64 30.37 17.38
CA LEU A 482 -14.31 28.94 17.35
C LEU A 482 -12.81 28.67 17.46
N LYS A 483 -12.49 27.56 18.13
CA LYS A 483 -11.17 26.92 18.05
C LYS A 483 -11.20 25.84 16.97
N LEU A 484 -10.14 25.70 16.19
CA LEU A 484 -10.06 24.68 15.14
C LEU A 484 -8.97 23.65 15.43
N GLU A 485 -9.34 22.38 15.38
CA GLU A 485 -8.48 21.22 15.57
C GLU A 485 -8.58 20.32 14.34
N GLY A 486 -7.47 19.97 13.70
CA GLY A 486 -7.41 19.06 12.56
C GLY A 486 -7.07 17.65 13.01
N ARG A 487 -7.84 16.66 12.57
CA ARG A 487 -7.62 15.24 12.84
C ARG A 487 -7.70 14.45 11.55
N TYR A 488 -6.55 14.13 10.97
CA TYR A 488 -6.41 13.58 9.62
C TYR A 488 -6.05 12.09 9.63
N LEU A 489 -6.36 11.35 8.57
CA LEU A 489 -5.87 9.97 8.42
C LEU A 489 -4.33 9.96 8.34
N ILE A 490 -3.77 10.81 7.49
CA ILE A 490 -2.32 11.00 7.35
C ILE A 490 -2.01 12.50 7.40
N LEU A 491 -0.98 12.90 8.14
CA LEU A 491 -0.54 14.30 8.23
C LEU A 491 0.95 14.41 7.93
N ARG A 492 1.30 15.12 6.85
CA ARG A 492 2.66 15.36 6.36
C ARG A 492 3.36 16.54 7.05
N GLU A 493 2.68 17.34 7.87
CA GLU A 493 3.28 18.57 8.41
C GLU A 493 4.17 18.31 9.63
N ALA A 494 5.39 18.88 9.63
CA ALA A 494 6.42 18.71 10.67
C ALA A 494 6.56 19.92 11.61
N SER A 495 5.71 20.95 11.47
CA SER A 495 5.88 22.20 12.20
C SER A 495 5.71 21.98 13.70
N SER A 496 6.81 22.02 14.46
CA SER A 496 6.82 21.94 15.93
C SER A 496 6.07 23.08 16.61
N ARG A 497 5.67 24.12 15.87
CA ARG A 497 4.90 25.27 16.37
C ARG A 497 3.39 25.11 16.24
N GLN A 498 2.88 24.14 15.46
CA GLN A 498 1.43 23.94 15.28
C GLN A 498 0.93 22.73 16.07
N THR A 499 0.29 22.98 17.21
CA THR A 499 -0.32 21.93 18.06
C THR A 499 -1.72 21.52 17.63
N SER A 500 -2.39 22.31 16.78
CA SER A 500 -3.79 22.13 16.41
C SER A 500 -4.05 21.11 15.28
N LYS A 501 -3.04 20.30 14.91
CA LYS A 501 -3.14 19.29 13.85
C LYS A 501 -2.58 17.95 14.31
N LYS A 502 -3.34 16.88 14.10
CA LYS A 502 -2.85 15.52 14.24
C LYS A 502 -3.25 14.60 13.12
N GLY A 503 -2.42 13.60 12.85
CA GLY A 503 -2.73 12.47 11.98
C GLY A 503 -2.78 11.18 12.77
N LEU A 504 -3.58 10.20 12.32
CA LEU A 504 -3.39 8.81 12.75
C LEU A 504 -1.98 8.34 12.37
N ILE A 505 -1.53 8.70 11.16
CA ILE A 505 -0.18 8.48 10.66
C ILE A 505 0.48 9.86 10.43
N ASP A 506 1.51 10.18 11.21
CA ASP A 506 2.29 11.41 11.06
C ASP A 506 3.72 11.26 11.60
N TYR A 507 4.50 12.34 11.63
CA TYR A 507 5.91 12.26 12.06
C TYR A 507 6.12 11.91 13.54
N ARG A 508 5.08 11.92 14.38
CA ARG A 508 5.16 11.43 15.77
C ARG A 508 5.11 9.91 15.83
N SER A 509 4.47 9.28 14.85
CA SER A 509 4.31 7.83 14.78
C SER A 509 5.22 7.15 13.75
N MET A 510 5.74 7.88 12.77
CA MET A 510 6.55 7.33 11.68
C MET A 510 7.66 8.29 11.22
N ASN A 511 8.81 7.78 10.78
CA ASN A 511 9.87 8.64 10.26
C ASN A 511 9.45 9.35 8.95
N ARG A 512 10.20 10.41 8.61
CA ARG A 512 9.85 11.27 7.50
C ARG A 512 9.87 10.60 6.13
N ASN A 513 10.82 9.71 5.90
CA ASN A 513 10.98 9.04 4.61
C ASN A 513 9.89 8.00 4.38
N SER A 514 9.58 7.17 5.38
CA SER A 514 8.46 6.22 5.35
C SER A 514 7.13 6.93 5.12
N LEU A 515 6.89 8.06 5.79
CA LEU A 515 5.66 8.83 5.59
C LEU A 515 5.56 9.39 4.16
N ASN A 516 6.64 9.99 3.64
CA ASN A 516 6.66 10.50 2.27
C ASN A 516 6.48 9.39 1.23
N LEU A 517 6.98 8.19 1.53
CA LEU A 517 6.82 7.01 0.68
C LEU A 517 5.35 6.56 0.63
N LEU A 518 4.66 6.49 1.77
CA LEU A 518 3.21 6.24 1.80
C LEU A 518 2.42 7.28 1.00
N LEU A 519 2.83 8.55 1.07
CA LEU A 519 2.19 9.65 0.36
C LEU A 519 2.53 9.72 -1.14
N SER A 520 3.46 8.90 -1.63
CA SER A 520 3.90 8.94 -3.03
C SER A 520 2.80 8.53 -4.03
N GLN A 521 1.82 7.75 -3.57
CA GLN A 521 0.77 7.08 -4.35
C GLN A 521 -0.63 7.41 -3.84
N ILE A 522 -0.75 8.50 -3.09
CA ILE A 522 -1.94 8.75 -2.28
C ILE A 522 -3.19 9.06 -3.09
N GLN A 523 -3.02 9.44 -4.35
CA GLN A 523 -4.11 9.73 -5.29
C GLN A 523 -5.02 8.52 -5.47
N THR A 524 -4.50 7.30 -5.38
CA THR A 524 -5.31 6.07 -5.45
C THR A 524 -6.29 6.00 -4.28
N LEU A 525 -5.83 6.32 -3.07
CA LEU A 525 -6.70 6.38 -1.90
C LEU A 525 -7.73 7.52 -2.04
N GLU A 526 -7.30 8.72 -2.44
CA GLU A 526 -8.20 9.86 -2.68
C GLU A 526 -9.32 9.49 -3.67
N GLN A 527 -8.98 8.92 -4.83
CA GLN A 527 -9.99 8.55 -5.84
C GLN A 527 -10.98 7.50 -5.35
N LEU A 528 -10.61 6.67 -4.37
CA LEU A 528 -11.49 5.68 -3.77
C LEU A 528 -12.35 6.23 -2.63
N THR A 529 -11.98 7.34 -2.00
CA THR A 529 -12.74 7.92 -0.88
C THR A 529 -13.63 9.10 -1.26
N VAL A 530 -13.39 9.72 -2.42
CA VAL A 530 -14.14 10.90 -2.88
C VAL A 530 -15.61 10.64 -3.18
N ASN A 531 -16.44 11.66 -2.99
CA ASN A 531 -17.81 11.69 -3.49
C ASN A 531 -17.86 11.82 -5.04
N ASP A 532 -19.06 11.79 -5.62
CA ASP A 532 -19.25 11.90 -7.08
C ASP A 532 -19.27 13.35 -7.60
N ASN A 533 -19.26 14.35 -6.71
CA ASN A 533 -19.30 15.75 -7.11
C ASN A 533 -17.94 16.20 -7.65
N GLY A 534 -17.95 17.19 -8.55
CA GLY A 534 -16.72 17.90 -8.91
C GLY A 534 -16.23 18.78 -7.76
N SER A 535 -15.17 19.57 -8.00
CA SER A 535 -14.66 20.51 -7.00
C SER A 535 -15.75 21.51 -6.61
N LEU A 536 -15.86 21.84 -5.32
CA LEU A 536 -16.71 22.93 -4.88
C LEU A 536 -16.17 24.25 -5.42
N ILE A 537 -17.04 25.01 -6.07
CA ILE A 537 -16.72 26.31 -6.67
C ILE A 537 -17.05 27.43 -5.70
N GLN A 538 -18.31 27.48 -5.26
CA GLN A 538 -18.84 28.61 -4.50
C GLN A 538 -20.03 28.25 -3.62
N TYR A 539 -20.30 29.16 -2.69
CA TYR A 539 -21.47 29.17 -1.84
C TYR A 539 -22.45 30.23 -2.38
N THR A 540 -23.73 29.89 -2.51
CA THR A 540 -24.77 30.84 -2.94
C THR A 540 -25.22 31.73 -1.77
N GLU A 541 -25.95 32.81 -2.05
CA GLU A 541 -26.52 33.71 -1.03
C GLU A 541 -27.46 33.02 -0.05
N VAL A 542 -28.14 31.94 -0.46
CA VAL A 542 -29.01 31.11 0.41
C VAL A 542 -28.28 29.97 1.13
N GLY A 543 -26.94 29.95 1.10
CA GLY A 543 -26.10 28.93 1.73
C GLY A 543 -26.24 27.54 1.12
N ARG A 544 -26.34 27.45 -0.22
CA ARG A 544 -26.22 26.19 -0.99
C ARG A 544 -24.83 26.13 -1.65
N THR A 545 -24.39 24.92 -1.95
CA THR A 545 -23.09 24.63 -2.56
C THR A 545 -23.24 24.43 -4.06
N VAL A 546 -22.27 24.94 -4.83
CA VAL A 546 -22.21 24.82 -6.29
C VAL A 546 -20.92 24.11 -6.66
N TYR A 547 -21.03 23.02 -7.42
CA TYR A 547 -19.91 22.17 -7.81
C TYR A 547 -19.62 22.27 -9.30
N GLU A 548 -18.39 21.97 -9.67
CA GLU A 548 -18.05 21.63 -11.04
C GLU A 548 -18.71 20.33 -11.48
N LYS A 549 -18.77 20.13 -12.80
CA LYS A 549 -19.03 18.82 -13.36
C LYS A 549 -17.88 17.88 -12.98
N SER A 550 -18.22 16.72 -12.44
CA SER A 550 -17.25 15.70 -12.06
C SER A 550 -16.42 15.27 -13.27
N PRO A 551 -15.08 15.27 -13.19
CA PRO A 551 -14.22 14.82 -14.28
C PRO A 551 -14.09 13.29 -14.35
N LEU A 552 -14.66 12.56 -13.38
CA LEU A 552 -14.60 11.10 -13.34
C LEU A 552 -15.32 10.48 -14.56
N SER A 553 -14.77 9.41 -15.12
CA SER A 553 -15.47 8.60 -16.12
C SER A 553 -16.60 7.78 -15.47
N ASP A 554 -17.58 7.32 -16.26
CA ASP A 554 -18.63 6.41 -15.77
C ASP A 554 -18.04 5.11 -15.21
N GLN A 555 -17.00 4.59 -15.86
CA GLN A 555 -16.30 3.39 -15.42
C GLN A 555 -15.60 3.61 -14.08
N GLN A 556 -14.88 4.73 -13.90
CA GLN A 556 -14.21 5.06 -12.64
C GLN A 556 -15.23 5.26 -11.51
N ARG A 557 -16.38 5.90 -11.79
CA ARG A 557 -17.47 6.05 -10.82
C ARG A 557 -18.02 4.70 -10.36
N LEU A 558 -18.31 3.79 -11.29
CA LEU A 558 -18.86 2.48 -10.97
C LEU A 558 -17.90 1.64 -10.12
N VAL A 559 -16.62 1.59 -10.52
CA VAL A 559 -15.58 0.87 -9.76
C VAL A 559 -15.44 1.43 -8.36
N LYS A 560 -15.35 2.75 -8.23
CA LYS A 560 -15.28 3.43 -6.92
C LYS A 560 -16.50 3.09 -6.05
N GLN A 561 -17.72 3.17 -6.59
CA GLN A 561 -18.94 2.87 -5.86
C GLN A 561 -18.97 1.43 -5.35
N ASN A 562 -18.57 0.45 -6.16
CA ASN A 562 -18.48 -0.95 -5.72
C ASN A 562 -17.46 -1.15 -4.60
N VAL A 563 -16.30 -0.50 -4.71
CA VAL A 563 -15.26 -0.54 -3.66
C VAL A 563 -15.76 0.12 -2.36
N GLN A 564 -16.42 1.28 -2.46
CA GLN A 564 -17.00 1.98 -1.30
C GLN A 564 -18.11 1.16 -0.65
N THR A 565 -18.99 0.55 -1.43
CA THR A 565 -20.04 -0.36 -0.92
C THR A 565 -19.42 -1.52 -0.17
N ALA A 566 -18.44 -2.21 -0.76
CA ALA A 566 -17.73 -3.29 -0.06
C ALA A 566 -17.06 -2.80 1.24
N ALA A 567 -16.43 -1.61 1.24
CA ALA A 567 -15.87 -1.05 2.47
C ALA A 567 -16.92 -0.81 3.56
N LEU A 568 -18.14 -0.39 3.19
CA LEU A 568 -19.24 -0.22 4.12
C LEU A 568 -19.84 -1.57 4.56
N ASP A 569 -19.91 -2.57 3.66
CA ASP A 569 -20.34 -3.94 3.98
C ASP A 569 -19.42 -4.57 5.02
N PHE A 570 -18.10 -4.36 4.91
CA PHE A 570 -17.15 -4.78 5.93
C PHE A 570 -17.53 -4.21 7.30
N ILE A 571 -17.85 -2.91 7.36
CA ILE A 571 -18.22 -2.22 8.61
C ILE A 571 -19.55 -2.76 9.16
N GLN A 572 -20.49 -3.11 8.29
CA GLN A 572 -21.80 -3.67 8.66
C GLN A 572 -21.72 -5.13 9.13
N THR A 573 -20.73 -5.88 8.65
CA THR A 573 -20.55 -7.31 8.98
C THR A 573 -19.86 -7.53 10.34
N GLN A 574 -19.31 -6.46 10.94
CA GLN A 574 -18.65 -6.53 12.24
C GLN A 574 -19.65 -6.93 13.34
N SER A 575 -19.28 -7.89 14.18
CA SER A 575 -20.10 -8.21 15.35
C SER A 575 -19.94 -7.14 16.43
N LYS A 576 -20.98 -6.93 17.24
CA LYS A 576 -20.89 -6.06 18.44
C LYS A 576 -19.70 -6.44 19.33
N ASN A 577 -19.36 -7.73 19.41
CA ASN A 577 -18.25 -8.23 20.20
C ASN A 577 -16.88 -7.82 19.65
N ILE A 578 -16.68 -7.88 18.32
CA ILE A 578 -15.46 -7.38 17.68
C ILE A 578 -15.33 -5.87 17.92
N LEU A 579 -16.42 -5.13 17.76
CA LEU A 579 -16.41 -3.68 17.96
C LEU A 579 -16.18 -3.30 19.43
N GLN A 580 -16.71 -4.08 20.38
CA GLN A 580 -16.45 -3.93 21.81
C GLN A 580 -15.00 -4.30 22.16
N PHE A 581 -14.45 -5.33 21.54
CA PHE A 581 -13.06 -5.71 21.70
C PHE A 581 -12.13 -4.60 21.22
N ILE A 582 -12.39 -4.03 20.04
CA ILE A 582 -11.58 -2.93 19.50
C ILE A 582 -11.85 -1.61 20.24
N LYS A 583 -13.02 -1.42 20.87
CA LYS A 583 -13.20 -0.31 21.81
C LYS A 583 -12.19 -0.38 22.97
N ASN A 584 -11.81 -1.59 23.38
CA ASN A 584 -10.90 -1.84 24.49
C ASN A 584 -9.44 -2.04 24.04
N HIS A 585 -9.17 -2.24 22.75
CA HIS A 585 -7.83 -2.37 22.18
C HIS A 585 -7.55 -1.20 21.24
N PRO A 586 -6.55 -0.35 21.53
CA PRO A 586 -6.31 0.86 20.78
C PRO A 586 -6.06 0.58 19.29
N PHE A 587 -6.39 1.55 18.44
CA PHE A 587 -6.05 1.55 17.02
C PHE A 587 -4.55 1.29 16.81
N SER A 588 -4.18 0.68 15.69
CA SER A 588 -2.78 0.50 15.31
C SER A 588 -2.45 1.38 14.11
N HIS A 589 -1.77 2.50 14.36
CA HIS A 589 -1.28 3.35 13.28
C HIS A 589 -0.37 2.57 12.31
N MET A 590 0.38 1.57 12.80
CA MET A 590 1.23 0.72 11.98
C MET A 590 0.44 -0.29 11.13
N GLU A 591 -0.68 -0.81 11.63
CA GLU A 591 -1.56 -1.65 10.80
C GLU A 591 -2.21 -0.82 9.70
N ALA A 592 -2.75 0.37 10.03
CA ALA A 592 -3.29 1.28 9.03
C ALA A 592 -2.22 1.65 7.97
N ALA A 593 -1.00 1.95 8.40
CA ALA A 593 0.12 2.23 7.51
C ALA A 593 0.52 1.04 6.64
N GLY A 594 0.55 -0.17 7.20
CA GLY A 594 0.84 -1.39 6.44
C GLY A 594 -0.25 -1.71 5.41
N LEU A 595 -1.52 -1.50 5.77
CA LEU A 595 -2.65 -1.72 4.87
C LEU A 595 -2.59 -0.75 3.68
N ILE A 596 -2.32 0.54 3.95
CA ILE A 596 -2.11 1.58 2.93
C ILE A 596 -0.88 1.25 2.10
N GLY A 597 0.25 0.97 2.74
CA GLY A 597 1.51 0.65 2.08
C GLY A 597 1.42 -0.59 1.19
N ARG A 598 0.72 -1.65 1.62
CA ARG A 598 0.53 -2.84 0.79
C ARG A 598 -0.33 -2.53 -0.43
N PHE A 599 -1.38 -1.72 -0.30
CA PHE A 599 -2.21 -1.31 -1.43
C PHE A 599 -1.47 -0.44 -2.43
N THR A 600 -0.74 0.56 -1.93
CA THR A 600 -0.15 1.60 -2.77
C THR A 600 1.27 1.28 -3.22
N LEU A 601 2.01 0.46 -2.47
CA LEU A 601 3.41 0.15 -2.74
C LEU A 601 3.62 -1.30 -3.18
N GLN A 602 2.75 -2.24 -2.82
CA GLN A 602 2.82 -3.65 -3.26
C GLN A 602 1.46 -4.19 -3.76
N PRO A 603 0.78 -3.50 -4.70
CA PRO A 603 -0.48 -3.97 -5.25
C PRO A 603 -0.35 -5.33 -5.94
N THR A 604 -1.44 -6.09 -5.92
CA THR A 604 -1.63 -7.28 -6.73
C THR A 604 -1.83 -6.91 -8.21
N VAL A 605 -1.68 -7.88 -9.11
CA VAL A 605 -1.88 -7.67 -10.56
C VAL A 605 -3.29 -7.11 -10.85
N SER A 606 -4.32 -7.67 -10.24
CA SER A 606 -5.69 -7.21 -10.43
C SER A 606 -5.95 -5.81 -9.85
N GLU A 607 -5.24 -5.42 -8.78
CA GLU A 607 -5.29 -4.04 -8.28
C GLU A 607 -4.61 -3.06 -9.25
N ILE A 608 -3.51 -3.45 -9.90
CA ILE A 608 -2.86 -2.64 -10.94
C ILE A 608 -3.79 -2.44 -12.15
N GLU A 609 -4.53 -3.47 -12.55
CA GLU A 609 -5.57 -3.36 -13.59
C GLU A 609 -6.66 -2.36 -13.20
N LEU A 610 -7.10 -2.37 -11.93
CA LEU A 610 -8.04 -1.39 -11.41
C LEU A 610 -7.48 0.05 -11.49
N TYR A 611 -6.21 0.25 -11.14
CA TYR A 611 -5.57 1.57 -11.14
C TYR A 611 -5.45 2.19 -12.54
N GLN A 612 -5.32 1.36 -13.58
CA GLN A 612 -5.28 1.83 -14.97
C GLN A 612 -6.60 2.46 -15.42
N LEU A 613 -7.71 2.20 -14.71
CA LEU A 613 -9.01 2.82 -14.98
C LEU A 613 -9.14 4.22 -14.38
N PHE A 614 -8.17 4.65 -13.57
CA PHE A 614 -8.29 5.84 -12.75
C PHE A 614 -7.43 6.99 -13.28
N SER A 615 -8.03 8.18 -13.27
CA SER A 615 -7.34 9.44 -13.46
C SER A 615 -7.68 10.42 -12.34
N HIS A 616 -6.82 11.41 -12.12
CA HIS A 616 -7.04 12.48 -11.15
C HIS A 616 -6.73 13.85 -11.76
N ASP A 617 -7.44 14.87 -11.30
CA ASP A 617 -7.23 16.26 -11.73
C ASP A 617 -5.97 16.85 -11.06
N ILE A 618 -5.14 17.52 -11.86
CA ILE A 618 -3.92 18.19 -11.40
C ILE A 618 -4.30 19.61 -10.96
N ASN A 619 -3.91 20.00 -9.74
CA ASN A 619 -3.92 21.39 -9.26
C ASN A 619 -5.26 22.16 -9.37
N ASN A 620 -6.06 22.16 -8.30
CA ASN A 620 -7.06 23.19 -7.97
C ASN A 620 -7.98 23.73 -9.10
N GLY A 621 -8.32 22.95 -10.14
CA GLY A 621 -9.23 23.39 -11.20
C GLY A 621 -8.64 23.43 -12.62
N THR A 622 -7.43 22.93 -12.86
CA THR A 622 -6.82 23.01 -14.21
C THR A 622 -7.50 22.15 -15.29
N ARG A 623 -8.52 21.35 -14.97
CA ARG A 623 -9.19 20.40 -15.89
C ARG A 623 -8.25 19.36 -16.53
N ARG A 624 -7.00 19.26 -16.06
CA ARG A 624 -5.97 18.37 -16.62
C ARG A 624 -5.96 17.07 -15.85
N LEU A 625 -6.15 15.97 -16.56
CA LEU A 625 -6.20 14.63 -15.97
C LEU A 625 -4.85 13.93 -16.07
N ARG A 626 -4.43 13.35 -14.95
CA ARG A 626 -3.23 12.52 -14.82
C ARG A 626 -3.61 11.08 -14.51
N TRP A 627 -3.03 10.13 -15.22
CA TRP A 627 -3.31 8.71 -15.02
C TRP A 627 -2.60 8.20 -13.77
N ILE A 628 -3.31 7.41 -12.96
CA ILE A 628 -2.75 6.85 -11.73
C ILE A 628 -1.72 5.76 -12.05
N SER A 629 -2.00 4.88 -13.02
CA SER A 629 -1.11 3.81 -13.44
C SER A 629 -1.08 3.71 -14.97
N ASN A 630 0.12 3.55 -15.54
CA ASN A 630 0.30 3.27 -16.96
C ASN A 630 1.55 2.39 -17.18
N PRO A 631 1.48 1.08 -16.87
CA PRO A 631 2.61 0.18 -17.01
C PRO A 631 3.16 0.16 -18.43
N VAL A 632 2.33 0.33 -19.47
CA VAL A 632 2.83 0.38 -20.85
C VAL A 632 3.78 1.57 -21.05
N MET A 633 3.39 2.77 -20.63
CA MET A 633 4.23 3.97 -20.74
C MET A 633 5.48 3.87 -19.86
N SER A 634 5.33 3.39 -18.63
CA SER A 634 6.43 3.17 -17.69
C SER A 634 7.47 2.18 -18.21
N ARG A 635 7.01 1.10 -18.88
CA ARG A 635 7.90 0.12 -19.52
C ARG A 635 8.76 0.76 -20.60
N GLN A 636 8.14 1.58 -21.45
CA GLN A 636 8.84 2.29 -22.53
C GLN A 636 9.92 3.22 -21.96
N MET A 637 9.64 3.91 -20.86
CA MET A 637 10.61 4.76 -20.18
C MET A 637 11.78 3.96 -19.60
N LEU A 638 11.51 2.83 -18.94
CA LEU A 638 12.55 1.95 -18.40
C LEU A 638 13.45 1.39 -19.51
N ILE A 639 12.89 0.89 -20.60
CA ILE A 639 13.64 0.35 -21.75
C ILE A 639 14.54 1.42 -22.40
N ARG A 640 14.11 2.68 -22.42
CA ARG A 640 14.90 3.80 -22.97
C ARG A 640 16.01 4.30 -22.03
N GLY A 641 16.26 3.62 -20.92
CA GLY A 641 17.27 4.01 -19.93
C GLY A 641 16.81 5.15 -19.01
N GLY A 642 15.50 5.31 -18.85
CA GLY A 642 14.88 6.23 -17.91
C GLY A 642 15.18 5.88 -16.45
N ASN A 643 14.98 6.83 -15.55
CA ASN A 643 15.11 6.60 -14.11
C ASN A 643 13.93 5.74 -13.60
N MET A 644 14.11 5.02 -12.47
CA MET A 644 13.06 4.22 -11.83
C MET A 644 11.88 5.05 -11.27
N THR A 645 12.03 6.37 -11.23
CA THR A 645 10.93 7.30 -10.94
C THR A 645 10.88 8.33 -12.05
N TYR A 646 9.70 8.53 -12.63
CA TYR A 646 9.46 9.47 -13.72
C TYR A 646 8.26 10.34 -13.37
N ASP A 647 8.34 11.66 -13.62
CA ASP A 647 7.28 12.62 -13.33
C ASP A 647 7.04 13.47 -14.58
N SER A 648 5.90 13.28 -15.23
CA SER A 648 5.43 14.09 -16.35
C SER A 648 4.05 14.66 -16.07
N GLU A 649 3.62 15.59 -16.91
CA GLU A 649 2.27 16.18 -16.82
C GLU A 649 1.16 15.10 -16.82
N TYR A 650 1.30 14.05 -17.63
CA TYR A 650 0.24 13.05 -17.82
C TYR A 650 0.33 11.83 -16.91
N HIS A 651 1.53 11.50 -16.41
CA HIS A 651 1.74 10.26 -15.67
C HIS A 651 2.98 10.31 -14.76
N LYS A 652 2.91 9.62 -13.62
CA LYS A 652 4.04 9.44 -12.70
C LYS A 652 4.36 7.95 -12.59
N MET A 653 5.57 7.54 -12.95
CA MET A 653 6.01 6.17 -12.69
C MET A 653 6.32 6.05 -11.20
N LEU A 654 5.52 5.23 -10.53
CA LEU A 654 5.57 4.96 -9.11
C LEU A 654 5.50 3.44 -8.86
N SER A 655 5.43 3.01 -7.60
CA SER A 655 5.38 1.60 -7.21
C SER A 655 4.33 0.75 -7.94
N ASN A 656 3.10 1.22 -8.13
CA ASN A 656 2.07 0.54 -8.91
C ASN A 656 2.53 0.12 -10.32
N ASP A 657 3.23 0.99 -11.03
CA ASP A 657 3.78 0.69 -12.35
C ASP A 657 5.02 -0.19 -12.25
N LEU A 658 5.90 0.06 -11.28
CA LEU A 658 7.10 -0.75 -11.08
C LEU A 658 6.78 -2.22 -10.75
N ASN A 659 5.72 -2.46 -9.96
CA ASN A 659 5.28 -3.82 -9.62
C ASN A 659 4.83 -4.61 -10.86
N ALA A 660 4.40 -3.94 -11.95
CA ALA A 660 4.07 -4.62 -13.20
C ALA A 660 5.30 -5.23 -13.91
N PHE A 661 6.51 -4.79 -13.56
CA PHE A 661 7.77 -5.32 -14.13
C PHE A 661 8.52 -6.27 -13.20
N GLY A 662 8.11 -6.34 -11.93
CA GLY A 662 8.72 -7.19 -10.91
C GLY A 662 8.78 -6.51 -9.54
N PRO A 663 8.60 -7.26 -8.45
CA PRO A 663 8.66 -6.71 -7.09
C PRO A 663 10.06 -6.18 -6.72
N GLU A 664 11.13 -6.61 -7.39
CA GLU A 664 12.51 -6.24 -7.11
C GLU A 664 12.76 -4.74 -7.32
N LEU A 665 12.26 -4.18 -8.43
CA LEU A 665 12.40 -2.75 -8.72
C LEU A 665 11.65 -1.89 -7.71
N THR A 666 10.42 -2.30 -7.38
CA THR A 666 9.61 -1.67 -6.34
C THR A 666 10.33 -1.71 -5.00
N ASN A 667 10.85 -2.86 -4.59
CA ASN A 667 11.54 -3.05 -3.33
C ASN A 667 12.86 -2.24 -3.28
N PHE A 668 13.58 -2.15 -4.38
CA PHE A 668 14.77 -1.30 -4.47
C PHE A 668 14.40 0.18 -4.33
N ASN A 669 13.40 0.65 -5.08
CA ASN A 669 12.91 2.04 -5.00
C ASN A 669 12.38 2.37 -3.60
N PHE A 670 11.73 1.39 -2.96
CA PHE A 670 11.27 1.46 -1.58
C PHE A 670 12.44 1.68 -0.62
N LEU A 671 13.47 0.82 -0.65
CA LEU A 671 14.64 0.91 0.22
C LEU A 671 15.39 2.22 0.00
N LYS A 672 15.60 2.62 -1.26
CA LYS A 672 16.20 3.91 -1.64
C LYS A 672 15.45 5.08 -0.99
N SER A 673 14.13 5.10 -1.13
CA SER A 673 13.27 6.17 -0.61
C SER A 673 13.25 6.20 0.92
N ARG A 674 13.08 5.05 1.56
CA ARG A 674 13.03 4.90 3.02
C ARG A 674 14.33 5.30 3.69
N LEU A 675 15.47 4.84 3.16
CA LEU A 675 16.79 5.14 3.72
C LEU A 675 17.29 6.54 3.32
N GLY A 676 16.60 7.22 2.39
CA GLY A 676 17.03 8.52 1.88
C GLY A 676 18.33 8.46 1.06
N VAL A 677 18.64 7.30 0.49
CA VAL A 677 19.87 7.08 -0.27
C VAL A 677 19.74 7.74 -1.65
N LYS A 678 20.72 8.56 -2.00
CA LYS A 678 20.75 9.29 -3.28
C LYS A 678 21.56 8.52 -4.32
N PHE A 679 20.91 7.59 -5.03
CA PHE A 679 21.48 7.05 -6.26
C PHE A 679 21.15 7.94 -7.46
N THR A 680 22.18 8.27 -8.23
CA THR A 680 22.13 8.92 -9.53
C THR A 680 21.75 7.90 -10.61
N LEU A 681 21.41 8.39 -11.81
CA LEU A 681 21.14 7.52 -12.95
C LEU A 681 22.37 6.66 -13.31
N MET A 682 23.58 7.18 -13.14
CA MET A 682 24.80 6.47 -13.51
C MET A 682 25.11 5.31 -12.57
N ASP A 683 24.69 5.40 -11.30
CA ASP A 683 24.84 4.30 -10.34
C ASP A 683 24.03 3.04 -10.73
N HIS A 684 23.07 3.19 -11.64
CA HIS A 684 22.24 2.12 -12.17
C HIS A 684 22.68 1.60 -13.54
N LYS A 685 23.64 2.27 -14.19
CA LYS A 685 24.05 1.94 -15.56
C LYS A 685 25.26 1.01 -15.55
N VAL A 686 25.03 -0.24 -15.93
CA VAL A 686 26.10 -1.19 -16.22
C VAL A 686 26.66 -0.87 -17.61
N VAL A 687 27.97 -0.70 -17.74
CA VAL A 687 28.64 -0.46 -19.03
C VAL A 687 28.35 -1.64 -19.95
N GLY A 688 27.66 -1.37 -21.06
CA GLY A 688 27.22 -2.36 -22.05
C GLY A 688 28.19 -2.52 -23.23
N GLY A 689 29.40 -1.97 -23.10
CA GLY A 689 30.41 -1.89 -24.15
C GLY A 689 30.15 -0.79 -25.17
N ASP A 690 30.94 -0.80 -26.25
CA ASP A 690 30.85 0.19 -27.32
C ASP A 690 30.46 -0.45 -28.66
N VAL A 691 29.77 0.35 -29.48
CA VAL A 691 29.49 0.07 -30.89
C VAL A 691 30.40 0.98 -31.74
N PRO A 692 31.25 0.43 -32.63
CA PRO A 692 32.01 1.25 -33.58
C PRO A 692 31.08 2.00 -34.53
N CYS A 693 31.42 3.25 -34.83
CA CYS A 693 30.61 4.15 -35.64
C CYS A 693 31.44 4.86 -36.69
N VAL A 694 30.84 5.10 -37.86
CA VAL A 694 31.38 5.96 -38.91
C VAL A 694 30.44 7.17 -39.05
N LEU A 695 30.98 8.37 -38.87
CA LEU A 695 30.27 9.63 -39.04
C LEU A 695 30.59 10.22 -40.41
N LEU A 696 29.58 10.57 -41.18
CA LEU A 696 29.73 11.22 -42.49
C LEU A 696 29.43 12.71 -42.37
N GLN A 697 30.38 13.57 -42.76
CA GLN A 697 30.25 15.03 -42.78
C GLN A 697 30.63 15.56 -44.17
N GLY A 698 29.64 15.72 -45.05
CA GLY A 698 29.90 16.02 -46.47
C GLY A 698 30.62 14.86 -47.14
N GLU A 699 31.80 15.10 -47.70
CA GLU A 699 32.65 14.06 -48.31
C GLU A 699 33.65 13.42 -47.33
N ASN A 700 33.76 13.93 -46.10
CA ASN A 700 34.67 13.40 -45.09
C ASN A 700 33.98 12.37 -44.20
N PHE A 701 34.76 11.38 -43.74
CA PHE A 701 34.30 10.41 -42.73
C PHE A 701 35.22 10.41 -41.50
N HIS A 702 34.64 10.16 -40.33
CA HIS A 702 35.35 10.06 -39.06
C HIS A 702 34.89 8.82 -38.29
N GLN A 703 35.82 8.02 -37.79
CA GLN A 703 35.51 6.85 -36.96
C GLN A 703 35.47 7.20 -35.48
N THR A 704 34.45 6.72 -34.78
CA THR A 704 34.31 6.90 -33.33
C THR A 704 33.65 5.67 -32.70
N LYS A 705 33.45 5.70 -31.39
CA LYS A 705 32.74 4.67 -30.64
C LYS A 705 31.53 5.28 -29.96
N MET A 706 30.39 4.60 -30.05
CA MET A 706 29.19 4.94 -29.31
C MET A 706 29.16 4.13 -28.01
N PRO A 707 29.32 4.78 -26.85
CA PRO A 707 29.17 4.12 -25.56
C PRO A 707 27.73 3.65 -25.37
N CYS A 708 27.59 2.41 -24.90
CA CYS A 708 26.31 1.80 -24.59
C CYS A 708 26.25 1.40 -23.11
N PHE A 709 25.05 1.47 -22.53
CA PHE A 709 24.77 0.98 -21.17
C PHE A 709 23.55 0.08 -21.17
N SER A 710 23.56 -0.92 -20.29
CA SER A 710 22.43 -1.81 -20.09
C SER A 710 21.23 -1.05 -19.52
N SER A 711 20.05 -1.51 -19.92
CA SER A 711 18.75 -1.00 -19.55
C SER A 711 17.80 -2.17 -19.29
N HIS A 712 16.50 -1.90 -19.20
CA HIS A 712 15.50 -2.88 -18.78
C HIS A 712 15.27 -3.96 -19.85
N GLU A 713 14.86 -5.17 -19.45
CA GLU A 713 14.54 -6.31 -20.35
C GLU A 713 15.63 -6.68 -21.37
N GLY A 714 16.90 -6.52 -20.96
CA GLY A 714 18.05 -6.86 -21.79
C GLY A 714 18.34 -5.83 -22.90
N PHE A 715 17.61 -4.71 -22.94
CA PHE A 715 17.94 -3.60 -23.82
C PHE A 715 19.21 -2.88 -23.36
N LYS A 716 19.84 -2.21 -24.32
CA LYS A 716 20.98 -1.32 -24.18
C LYS A 716 20.62 0.00 -24.83
N VAL A 717 21.19 1.07 -24.31
CA VAL A 717 21.02 2.41 -24.86
C VAL A 717 22.40 2.93 -25.25
N GLY A 718 22.57 3.17 -26.55
CA GLY A 718 23.74 3.81 -27.13
C GLY A 718 23.52 5.32 -27.23
N ILE A 719 24.53 6.11 -26.85
CA ILE A 719 24.49 7.57 -26.96
C ILE A 719 25.68 8.05 -27.78
N LEU A 720 25.38 8.82 -28.82
CA LEU A 720 26.39 9.43 -29.69
C LEU A 720 26.20 10.94 -29.75
N ARG A 721 27.25 11.69 -29.38
CA ARG A 721 27.28 13.17 -29.37
C ARG A 721 28.00 13.72 -30.60
N ALA A 722 27.96 15.05 -30.76
CA ALA A 722 28.68 15.77 -31.81
C ALA A 722 28.30 15.39 -33.26
N ILE A 723 27.02 15.08 -33.46
CA ILE A 723 26.47 14.62 -34.75
C ILE A 723 25.80 15.74 -35.57
N LYS A 724 25.76 16.98 -35.06
CA LYS A 724 24.96 18.07 -35.63
C LYS A 724 25.33 18.42 -37.08
N THR A 725 26.59 18.25 -37.44
CA THR A 725 27.13 18.50 -38.78
C THR A 725 27.16 17.25 -39.66
N CYS A 726 26.71 16.09 -39.15
CA CYS A 726 26.76 14.84 -39.89
C CYS A 726 25.57 14.70 -40.83
N SER A 727 25.83 14.27 -42.06
CA SER A 727 24.80 13.89 -43.04
C SER A 727 24.30 12.47 -42.84
N ALA A 728 25.11 11.57 -42.26
CA ALA A 728 24.70 10.21 -41.93
C ALA A 728 25.61 9.59 -40.84
N VAL A 729 25.12 8.51 -40.22
CA VAL A 729 25.85 7.71 -39.23
C VAL A 729 25.72 6.24 -39.59
N GLY A 730 26.85 5.53 -39.69
CA GLY A 730 26.90 4.06 -39.82
C GLY A 730 27.29 3.41 -38.49
N LEU A 731 26.44 2.52 -37.97
CA LEU A 731 26.68 1.78 -36.72
C LEU A 731 27.05 0.33 -37.03
N SER A 732 28.28 -0.08 -36.73
CA SER A 732 28.84 -1.39 -37.13
C SER A 732 28.37 -2.54 -36.23
N PHE A 733 27.06 -2.80 -36.20
CA PHE A 733 26.46 -3.86 -35.39
C PHE A 733 26.82 -5.27 -35.87
N GLY A 734 27.01 -5.49 -37.18
CA GLY A 734 27.31 -6.81 -37.76
C GLY A 734 28.59 -7.46 -37.23
N LEU A 735 29.54 -6.63 -36.77
CA LEU A 735 30.80 -7.08 -36.15
C LEU A 735 30.58 -8.02 -34.96
N LYS A 736 29.55 -7.75 -34.16
CA LYS A 736 29.25 -8.49 -32.93
C LYS A 736 27.93 -9.26 -32.98
N HIS A 737 27.01 -8.87 -33.85
CA HIS A 737 25.64 -9.37 -33.84
C HIS A 737 25.31 -10.06 -35.16
N GLU A 738 24.77 -11.27 -35.05
CA GLU A 738 24.05 -11.92 -36.16
C GLU A 738 22.60 -11.43 -36.16
N TRP A 739 21.98 -11.39 -34.97
CA TRP A 739 20.62 -10.89 -34.79
C TRP A 739 20.57 -9.81 -33.71
N LEU A 740 19.92 -8.70 -34.05
CA LEU A 740 19.73 -7.53 -33.21
C LEU A 740 18.24 -7.14 -33.22
N GLN A 741 17.69 -6.66 -32.11
CA GLN A 741 16.41 -5.99 -32.13
C GLN A 741 16.57 -4.52 -31.78
N ILE A 742 16.17 -3.64 -32.69
CA ILE A 742 16.13 -2.19 -32.50
C ILE A 742 14.74 -1.82 -31.97
N HIS A 743 14.71 -1.13 -30.83
CA HIS A 743 13.48 -0.59 -30.28
C HIS A 743 13.20 0.83 -30.76
N SER A 744 14.20 1.73 -30.70
CA SER A 744 14.04 3.12 -31.13
C SER A 744 15.35 3.75 -31.56
N ILE A 745 15.29 4.67 -32.52
CA ILE A 745 16.41 5.53 -32.95
C ILE A 745 15.88 6.96 -32.98
N ALA A 746 16.53 7.89 -32.30
CA ALA A 746 16.05 9.26 -32.24
C ALA A 746 17.13 10.31 -32.04
N LEU A 747 16.78 11.53 -32.45
CA LEU A 747 17.49 12.75 -32.08
C LEU A 747 16.84 13.38 -30.85
N VAL A 748 17.68 13.78 -29.91
CA VAL A 748 17.27 14.34 -28.61
C VAL A 748 18.12 15.56 -28.29
N ASP A 749 17.49 16.57 -27.68
CA ASP A 749 18.21 17.69 -27.10
C ASP A 749 19.03 17.26 -25.87
N TRP A 750 20.30 17.66 -25.81
CA TRP A 750 21.20 17.27 -24.73
C TRP A 750 20.76 17.78 -23.36
N ALA A 751 20.27 19.02 -23.27
CA ALA A 751 19.83 19.59 -22.00
C ALA A 751 18.58 18.88 -21.48
N GLN A 752 17.66 18.53 -22.38
CA GLN A 752 16.51 17.68 -22.07
C GLN A 752 16.95 16.30 -21.61
N PHE A 753 17.86 15.64 -22.32
CA PHE A 753 18.33 14.29 -21.99
C PHE A 753 19.08 14.24 -20.65
N ALA A 754 19.94 15.22 -20.38
CA ALA A 754 20.72 15.30 -19.13
C ALA A 754 19.85 15.55 -17.90
N SER A 755 18.73 16.26 -18.06
CA SER A 755 17.80 16.57 -16.97
C SER A 755 16.70 15.51 -16.79
N ASN A 756 16.25 14.86 -17.87
CA ASN A 756 15.23 13.81 -17.82
C ASN A 756 15.45 12.74 -18.92
N PRO A 757 15.92 11.52 -18.58
CA PRO A 757 16.16 10.45 -19.55
C PRO A 757 14.87 9.85 -20.15
N GLY A 758 13.68 10.25 -19.69
CA GLY A 758 12.42 10.02 -20.39
C GLY A 758 12.20 11.08 -21.47
N TRP A 759 13.06 11.09 -22.48
CA TRP A 759 13.07 12.14 -23.50
C TRP A 759 11.91 12.01 -24.50
N GLN A 760 11.40 13.15 -24.96
CA GLN A 760 10.51 13.20 -26.13
C GLN A 760 11.37 13.24 -27.39
N SER A 761 11.11 12.34 -28.33
CA SER A 761 11.82 12.31 -29.61
C SER A 761 11.59 13.63 -30.36
N GLN A 762 12.65 14.30 -30.79
CA GLN A 762 12.51 15.42 -31.74
C GLN A 762 12.27 14.89 -33.16
N VAL A 763 12.90 13.77 -33.50
CA VAL A 763 12.76 13.09 -34.80
C VAL A 763 12.91 11.57 -34.58
N ASP A 764 11.91 10.79 -34.99
CA ASP A 764 12.03 9.33 -35.11
C ASP A 764 12.83 8.98 -36.35
N LEU A 765 13.96 8.28 -36.15
CA LEU A 765 14.91 7.93 -37.20
C LEU A 765 14.78 6.48 -37.66
N ILE A 766 13.88 5.67 -37.08
CA ILE A 766 13.65 4.31 -37.60
C ILE A 766 13.30 4.33 -39.09
N PRO A 767 12.37 5.19 -39.58
CA PRO A 767 12.05 5.24 -41.02
C PRO A 767 13.20 5.73 -41.90
N LYS A 768 14.22 6.36 -41.31
CA LYS A 768 15.44 6.87 -41.98
C LYS A 768 16.66 5.96 -41.75
N SER A 769 16.42 4.72 -41.32
CA SER A 769 17.46 3.74 -41.06
C SER A 769 17.27 2.48 -41.88
N HIS A 770 18.36 1.93 -42.40
CA HIS A 770 18.37 0.66 -43.13
C HIS A 770 19.62 -0.15 -42.79
N ALA A 771 19.48 -1.46 -42.76
CA ALA A 771 20.60 -2.37 -42.57
C ALA A 771 21.32 -2.58 -43.91
N GLU A 772 22.61 -2.34 -43.94
CA GLU A 772 23.49 -2.72 -45.05
C GLU A 772 24.27 -3.97 -44.66
N GLY A 773 24.43 -4.91 -45.60
CA GLY A 773 24.96 -6.25 -45.29
C GLY A 773 24.01 -7.09 -44.42
N GLY A 774 22.70 -6.85 -44.52
CA GLY A 774 21.68 -7.51 -43.72
C GLY A 774 20.25 -7.20 -44.16
N GLN A 775 19.28 -7.73 -43.42
CA GLN A 775 17.85 -7.54 -43.65
C GLN A 775 17.13 -7.06 -42.38
N SER A 776 16.36 -5.99 -42.52
CA SER A 776 15.38 -5.57 -41.50
C SER A 776 14.08 -6.37 -41.65
N LEU A 777 13.60 -6.91 -40.54
CA LEU A 777 12.38 -7.70 -40.40
C LEU A 777 11.38 -6.96 -39.48
N GLY A 778 10.17 -7.49 -39.36
CA GLY A 778 9.12 -6.89 -38.53
C GLY A 778 9.53 -6.74 -37.06
N GLN A 779 8.91 -5.77 -36.36
CA GLN A 779 9.14 -5.49 -34.92
C GLN A 779 10.57 -5.08 -34.56
N GLY A 780 11.29 -4.46 -35.51
CA GLY A 780 12.64 -3.92 -35.30
C GLY A 780 13.74 -4.97 -35.29
N LEU A 781 13.44 -6.22 -35.69
CA LEU A 781 14.44 -7.28 -35.77
C LEU A 781 15.32 -7.05 -37.00
N VAL A 782 16.64 -7.15 -36.84
CA VAL A 782 17.63 -6.98 -37.91
C VAL A 782 18.56 -8.18 -37.90
N HIS A 783 18.72 -8.79 -39.07
CA HIS A 783 19.67 -9.86 -39.32
C HIS A 783 20.85 -9.30 -40.12
N PHE A 784 22.07 -9.43 -39.60
CA PHE A 784 23.29 -9.10 -40.35
C PHE A 784 23.89 -10.39 -40.91
N GLU A 785 24.07 -10.46 -42.22
CA GLU A 785 24.58 -11.66 -42.88
C GLU A 785 26.07 -11.88 -42.57
N ASN A 786 26.85 -10.81 -42.47
CA ASN A 786 28.29 -10.85 -42.23
C ASN A 786 28.77 -9.78 -41.22
N SER A 787 30.07 -9.84 -40.87
CA SER A 787 30.69 -8.93 -39.89
C SER A 787 30.78 -7.48 -40.34
N ASP A 788 30.72 -7.24 -41.65
CA ASP A 788 30.84 -5.90 -42.23
C ASP A 788 29.49 -5.16 -42.26
N GLY A 789 28.41 -5.85 -41.89
CA GLY A 789 27.07 -5.27 -41.83
C GLY A 789 26.97 -4.12 -40.83
N TYR A 790 26.29 -3.04 -41.24
CA TYR A 790 26.06 -1.87 -40.40
C TYR A 790 24.65 -1.32 -40.56
N LEU A 791 24.18 -0.62 -39.53
CA LEU A 791 22.94 0.15 -39.59
C LEU A 791 23.28 1.56 -40.06
N HIS A 792 22.81 1.93 -41.26
CA HIS A 792 22.93 3.26 -41.80
C HIS A 792 21.75 4.13 -41.32
N ILE A 793 22.03 5.35 -40.86
CA ILE A 793 21.04 6.32 -40.38
C ILE A 793 21.24 7.65 -41.14
N ASP A 794 20.23 8.08 -41.90
CA ASP A 794 20.27 9.34 -42.66
C ASP A 794 19.85 10.55 -41.79
N LEU A 795 20.70 11.58 -41.78
CA LEU A 795 20.53 12.82 -41.00
C LEU A 795 20.41 14.08 -41.87
N LYS A 796 20.47 13.99 -43.21
CA LYS A 796 20.59 15.16 -44.11
C LYS A 796 19.52 16.25 -43.89
N ASP A 797 18.29 15.85 -43.59
CA ASP A 797 17.16 16.79 -43.39
C ASP A 797 16.83 17.05 -41.92
N CYS A 798 17.57 16.47 -40.98
CA CYS A 798 17.22 16.48 -39.55
C CYS A 798 17.88 17.63 -38.76
N SER A 799 18.94 18.23 -39.30
CA SER A 799 19.78 19.24 -38.63
C SER A 799 19.15 20.65 -38.59
N MET A 800 18.15 20.92 -39.43
CA MET A 800 17.51 22.24 -39.60
C MET A 800 16.39 22.52 -38.58
N THR A 801 15.90 21.51 -37.87
CA THR A 801 14.66 21.58 -37.08
C THR A 801 14.84 21.85 -35.58
N THR A 802 16.06 21.86 -35.05
CA THR A 802 16.29 21.73 -33.60
C THR A 802 17.32 22.75 -33.08
N ARG A 803 16.88 23.62 -32.15
CA ARG A 803 17.74 24.61 -31.46
C ARG A 803 18.43 23.94 -30.26
N GLY A 804 19.74 23.67 -30.35
CA GLY A 804 20.52 23.12 -29.22
C GLY A 804 21.67 22.22 -29.64
N ASP A 805 22.28 21.56 -28.65
CA ASP A 805 23.21 20.42 -28.82
C ASP A 805 22.37 19.14 -28.94
N ILE A 806 22.56 18.39 -30.03
CA ILE A 806 21.75 17.21 -30.34
C ILE A 806 22.57 15.95 -30.10
N VAL A 807 21.94 14.92 -29.55
CA VAL A 807 22.50 13.58 -29.40
C VAL A 807 21.65 12.54 -30.14
N LEU A 808 22.31 11.55 -30.74
CA LEU A 808 21.68 10.37 -31.31
C LEU A 808 21.58 9.33 -30.20
N ILE A 809 20.38 8.82 -30.01
CA ILE A 809 20.11 7.75 -29.07
C ILE A 809 19.55 6.57 -29.84
N ILE A 810 20.15 5.40 -29.63
CA ILE A 810 19.62 4.13 -30.12
C ILE A 810 19.37 3.19 -28.95
N VAL A 811 18.21 2.54 -28.97
CA VAL A 811 17.82 1.55 -27.97
C VAL A 811 17.67 0.22 -28.70
N PHE A 812 18.42 -0.78 -28.27
CA PHE A 812 18.49 -2.09 -28.94
C PHE A 812 18.77 -3.20 -27.94
N ARG A 813 18.50 -4.45 -28.30
CA ARG A 813 18.95 -5.62 -27.52
C ARG A 813 19.56 -6.68 -28.43
N ASP A 814 20.50 -7.40 -27.88
CA ASP A 814 21.15 -8.51 -28.56
C ASP A 814 20.17 -9.69 -28.63
N ILE A 815 20.00 -10.31 -29.81
CA ILE A 815 19.19 -11.52 -29.98
C ILE A 815 20.10 -12.73 -30.21
N ALA A 816 21.12 -12.58 -31.08
CA ALA A 816 22.16 -13.58 -31.26
C ALA A 816 23.50 -12.89 -31.54
N ALA A 817 24.50 -13.21 -30.74
CA ALA A 817 25.87 -12.78 -30.97
C ALA A 817 26.50 -13.62 -32.08
N ARG A 818 27.35 -13.00 -32.90
CA ARG A 818 28.17 -13.73 -33.87
C ARG A 818 29.23 -14.49 -33.08
N THR A 819 29.22 -15.81 -33.17
CA THR A 819 30.32 -16.62 -32.62
C THR A 819 31.60 -16.23 -33.36
N ALA A 820 32.66 -15.92 -32.62
CA ALA A 820 33.96 -15.69 -33.25
C ALA A 820 34.31 -16.96 -34.02
N SER A 821 34.34 -16.90 -35.35
CA SER A 821 34.88 -18.00 -36.13
C SER A 821 36.34 -18.15 -35.72
N SER A 822 36.72 -19.37 -35.33
CA SER A 822 38.06 -19.79 -34.94
C SER A 822 39.06 -19.78 -36.11
N THR A 823 38.98 -18.76 -36.96
CA THR A 823 39.79 -18.61 -38.18
C THR A 823 40.28 -17.18 -38.35
N GLN A 824 40.92 -16.64 -37.31
CA GLN A 824 41.99 -15.65 -37.46
C GLN A 824 43.07 -15.95 -36.40
N THR A 825 43.96 -16.87 -36.78
CA THR A 825 45.39 -16.95 -36.40
C THR A 825 45.80 -16.40 -35.02
N GLU A 826 46.16 -17.34 -34.13
CA GLU A 826 47.09 -17.21 -32.99
C GLU A 826 48.50 -16.68 -33.35
N ALA A 827 48.67 -15.99 -34.49
CA ALA A 827 49.96 -15.43 -34.91
C ALA A 827 50.08 -13.90 -34.73
N GLY A 828 49.02 -13.22 -34.26
CA GLY A 828 49.01 -11.74 -34.08
C GLY A 828 49.02 -11.23 -32.64
N ILE A 829 48.80 -12.09 -31.64
CA ILE A 829 48.60 -11.69 -30.23
C ILE A 829 49.92 -11.61 -29.43
N LEU A 830 51.06 -11.92 -30.05
CA LEU A 830 52.39 -11.85 -29.39
C LEU A 830 53.23 -10.61 -29.73
N ALA A 831 52.67 -9.58 -30.39
CA ALA A 831 53.46 -8.40 -30.80
C ALA A 831 52.95 -7.03 -30.31
N ILE A 832 51.90 -6.94 -29.48
CA ILE A 832 51.43 -5.66 -28.90
C ILE A 832 51.12 -5.82 -27.40
N GLN A 833 52.03 -6.46 -26.67
CA GLN A 833 52.15 -6.31 -25.21
C GLN A 833 53.42 -5.52 -24.91
N GLN A 834 53.39 -4.23 -25.20
CA GLN A 834 54.27 -3.21 -24.63
C GLN A 834 53.78 -1.87 -25.15
N VAL A 835 52.91 -1.18 -24.38
CA VAL A 835 52.88 0.29 -24.20
C VAL A 835 51.87 0.60 -23.06
N GLU A 836 52.45 1.07 -21.95
CA GLU A 836 51.95 1.98 -20.89
C GLU A 836 50.65 1.68 -20.11
N GLU A 837 50.85 1.39 -18.82
CA GLU A 837 49.87 1.50 -17.73
C GLU A 837 49.31 2.94 -17.63
N PRO A 838 47.98 3.13 -17.50
CA PRO A 838 47.44 4.44 -17.16
C PRO A 838 47.64 4.73 -15.67
N LYS A 839 48.47 5.75 -15.38
CA LYS A 839 48.58 6.39 -14.07
C LYS A 839 47.19 6.84 -13.60
N VAL A 840 46.76 6.31 -12.46
CA VAL A 840 45.65 6.84 -11.67
C VAL A 840 46.06 8.22 -11.14
N ILE A 841 45.49 9.28 -11.71
CA ILE A 841 45.57 10.63 -11.16
C ILE A 841 44.35 10.82 -10.26
N SER A 842 44.56 10.72 -8.95
CA SER A 842 43.65 11.24 -7.94
C SER A 842 43.80 12.76 -7.86
N HIS A 843 42.78 13.50 -8.29
CA HIS A 843 42.60 14.88 -7.83
C HIS A 843 41.37 14.93 -6.93
N VAL A 844 41.67 14.97 -5.64
CA VAL A 844 40.85 15.63 -4.63
C VAL A 844 41.20 17.11 -4.72
N ASP A 845 40.21 17.91 -5.12
CA ASP A 845 39.89 19.24 -4.55
C ASP A 845 38.51 19.69 -5.06
#